data_AF-A0A0H3DFV2-F1
#
_entry.id   AF-A0A0H3DFV2-F1
#
_cell.length_a   1.000
_cell.length_b   1.000
_cell.length_c   1.000
_cell.angle_alpha   90.00
_cell.angle_beta   90.00
_cell.angle_gamma   90.00
#
_symmetry.space_group_name_H-M   'P 1'
#
loop_
_entity.id
_entity.type
_entity.pdbx_description
1 polymer ?
#
loop_
_entity_poly.entity_id
_entity_poly.type
_entity_poly.pdbx_seq_one_letter_code
_entity_poly.pdbx_strand_id
1 'polypeptide(L)'
;MGTNAKTTHTPNAIAPAGSSEQGDVDGPIQTDVDVGELPLPVVDEPVPLEPGQLPVTPIPLTPDVGHAYGEPVLVGGSDLLASTATLVSYVSDQGPRTVLHARVNEDAEAKLLEALNISPEMVPTQVEQQVTGRLPIDEQHNVAEKIITAAKSVNHHIANGTLTAGGATPGTTAVKIDAAEMAIEGLADDLGDASPVEQAMLDHYVAQFQAVQHAISAGTPVDHVTPFLHDGTAMVTVMVPALPSEAFGGAAVAALRDATRIKPTLDAHTGQASWGGARTTSVLGKEYAIDLGDGYQAVYRPYSLNDPATTEYSLRGRLEVIAPAGEGRVPDVVRRLGQLNLANRPMTRDEGEYSYLAANVIAQSLGERAEVAAAQVTGDHIEDMVRQEIFHERAHQAVGMSDLQLATFAKDIQLEAHTRALPAKVQVLRDAVAKATGFTDGAALASSPGYDPAPRRSAGWLAWTRFDVGNTADKLKATVAGRSLTHSTSFAGLKAMLATGVLASTERRATMGTSTGIGKSEDADKLTGGASSVFLRVRQSSSLTDEPALVWDQPDRLLARADYYGANADTFGVINPAKAGQYAKAPLTRDPFKIATFSNASNEVMFADGIDLLGAEGPSRILCKNTAQRDEIKALLHGKSVASIAGKPIEEVVTLCST
;
A
#
# COMPACT_ATOMS: atom_id res chain seq x y z
N MET A 1 20.85 34.36 -22.91
CA MET A 1 22.23 34.57 -23.42
C MET A 1 22.83 33.21 -23.63
N GLY A 2 23.16 32.86 -24.87
CA GLY A 2 23.54 31.49 -25.25
C GLY A 2 25.04 31.27 -25.35
N THR A 3 25.41 30.00 -25.53
CA THR A 3 26.50 29.55 -26.40
C THR A 3 26.21 28.12 -26.87
N ASN A 4 26.28 27.92 -28.18
CA ASN A 4 26.31 26.64 -28.88
C ASN A 4 27.73 26.05 -28.83
N ALA A 5 27.86 24.73 -28.84
CA ALA A 5 28.99 24.06 -29.49
C ALA A 5 28.54 22.70 -30.06
N LYS A 6 28.65 22.58 -31.39
CA LYS A 6 28.52 21.35 -32.18
C LYS A 6 29.84 20.59 -32.15
N THR A 7 29.80 19.26 -32.17
CA THR A 7 30.79 18.48 -32.92
C THR A 7 30.23 17.16 -33.46
N THR A 8 30.53 16.99 -34.75
CA THR A 8 30.25 15.99 -35.79
C THR A 8 30.58 14.52 -35.47
N HIS A 9 29.71 13.61 -35.94
CA HIS A 9 29.99 12.19 -36.16
C HIS A 9 30.72 11.97 -37.50
N THR A 10 31.72 11.08 -37.50
CA THR A 10 32.37 10.55 -38.72
C THR A 10 32.02 9.06 -38.83
N PRO A 11 31.51 8.57 -39.98
CA PRO A 11 31.27 7.14 -40.19
C PRO A 11 32.47 6.50 -40.88
N ASN A 12 33.00 5.40 -40.32
CA ASN A 12 33.94 4.55 -41.04
C ASN A 12 33.19 3.33 -41.61
N ALA A 13 33.08 3.32 -42.94
CA ALA A 13 32.73 2.16 -43.73
C ALA A 13 33.94 1.22 -43.83
N ILE A 14 33.68 -0.09 -43.79
CA ILE A 14 34.59 -1.11 -44.34
C ILE A 14 33.75 -2.03 -45.23
N ALA A 15 34.14 -2.08 -46.49
CA ALA A 15 33.59 -2.90 -47.57
C ALA A 15 34.21 -4.32 -47.58
N PRO A 16 33.62 -5.28 -48.31
CA PRO A 16 33.87 -6.72 -48.13
C PRO A 16 34.95 -7.27 -49.08
N ALA A 17 35.54 -8.40 -48.71
CA ALA A 17 36.29 -9.33 -49.57
C ALA A 17 36.15 -10.72 -48.94
N GLY A 18 35.96 -11.85 -49.62
CA GLY A 18 35.89 -12.21 -51.03
C GLY A 18 35.56 -13.72 -51.08
N SER A 19 34.97 -14.15 -52.18
CA SER A 19 34.35 -15.45 -52.49
C SER A 19 35.33 -16.57 -52.90
N SER A 20 34.99 -17.83 -52.55
CA SER A 20 35.08 -19.11 -53.32
C SER A 20 35.25 -20.26 -52.30
N GLU A 21 34.54 -21.39 -52.32
CA GLU A 21 34.25 -22.32 -53.42
C GLU A 21 32.93 -23.09 -53.21
N GLN A 22 32.31 -23.47 -54.33
CA GLN A 22 31.15 -24.35 -54.49
C GLN A 22 31.56 -25.84 -54.52
N GLY A 23 30.64 -26.69 -54.07
CA GLY A 23 30.64 -28.13 -54.37
C GLY A 23 29.26 -28.75 -54.13
N ASP A 24 28.44 -28.83 -55.18
CA ASP A 24 27.21 -29.63 -55.26
C ASP A 24 27.55 -31.11 -55.47
N VAL A 25 26.85 -32.05 -54.80
CA VAL A 25 26.34 -33.30 -55.42
C VAL A 25 25.08 -33.79 -54.70
N ASP A 26 24.16 -34.31 -55.52
CA ASP A 26 22.74 -34.61 -55.36
C ASP A 26 22.43 -36.06 -54.89
N GLY A 27 21.32 -36.23 -54.14
CA GLY A 27 20.47 -37.44 -54.02
C GLY A 27 20.71 -38.45 -52.86
N PRO A 28 19.72 -39.29 -52.46
CA PRO A 28 18.25 -39.13 -52.42
C PRO A 28 17.67 -39.30 -50.99
N ILE A 29 16.39 -38.95 -50.85
CA ILE A 29 15.54 -39.07 -49.65
C ILE A 29 15.45 -40.53 -49.17
N GLN A 30 15.81 -40.79 -47.90
CA GLN A 30 15.38 -41.97 -47.15
C GLN A 30 14.61 -41.53 -45.90
N THR A 31 13.33 -41.83 -45.92
CA THR A 31 12.41 -41.87 -44.79
C THR A 31 12.70 -43.09 -43.94
N ASP A 32 13.22 -42.89 -42.73
CA ASP A 32 13.11 -43.82 -41.61
C ASP A 32 13.22 -42.99 -40.31
N VAL A 33 12.07 -42.51 -39.83
CA VAL A 33 11.96 -41.90 -38.50
C VAL A 33 11.87 -43.04 -37.49
N ASP A 34 13.02 -43.40 -36.93
CA ASP A 34 13.10 -44.11 -35.66
C ASP A 34 12.61 -43.14 -34.58
N VAL A 35 11.47 -43.47 -33.95
CA VAL A 35 10.88 -42.68 -32.87
C VAL A 35 11.67 -43.00 -31.60
N GLY A 36 12.88 -42.45 -31.55
CA GLY A 36 13.72 -42.38 -30.36
C GLY A 36 13.08 -41.45 -29.35
N GLU A 37 12.76 -42.02 -28.19
CA GLU A 37 12.27 -41.38 -26.97
C GLU A 37 12.94 -40.03 -26.72
N LEU A 38 12.16 -38.95 -26.74
CA LEU A 38 12.63 -37.60 -26.39
C LEU A 38 13.16 -37.62 -24.96
N PRO A 39 14.36 -37.07 -24.68
CA PRO A 39 14.85 -36.93 -23.32
C PRO A 39 13.84 -36.08 -22.54
N LEU A 40 13.37 -36.62 -21.41
CA LEU A 40 12.61 -35.87 -20.42
C LEU A 40 13.38 -34.56 -20.08
N PRO A 41 12.68 -33.43 -19.89
CA PRO A 41 13.34 -32.19 -19.49
C PRO A 41 14.09 -32.46 -18.19
N VAL A 42 15.41 -32.28 -18.24
CA VAL A 42 16.24 -32.18 -17.04
C VAL A 42 15.63 -31.06 -16.22
N VAL A 43 15.03 -31.42 -15.10
CA VAL A 43 14.64 -30.46 -14.07
C VAL A 43 15.96 -29.85 -13.60
N ASP A 44 16.23 -28.61 -14.00
CA ASP A 44 17.39 -27.87 -13.48
C ASP A 44 17.35 -27.95 -11.96
N GLU A 45 18.35 -28.62 -11.37
CA GLU A 45 18.55 -28.56 -9.92
C GLU A 45 18.66 -27.08 -9.53
N PRO A 46 17.93 -26.60 -8.50
CA PRO A 46 18.00 -25.22 -8.10
C PRO A 46 19.43 -24.88 -7.69
N VAL A 47 20.08 -24.01 -8.48
CA VAL A 47 21.41 -23.49 -8.20
C VAL A 47 21.42 -22.93 -6.77
N PRO A 48 22.34 -23.36 -5.88
CA PRO A 48 22.45 -22.81 -4.54
C PRO A 48 22.68 -21.29 -4.64
N LEU A 49 21.75 -20.51 -4.10
CA LEU A 49 21.89 -19.05 -4.05
C LEU A 49 23.00 -18.67 -3.07
N GLU A 50 23.87 -17.75 -3.48
CA GLU A 50 24.87 -17.16 -2.59
C GLU A 50 24.16 -16.44 -1.42
N PRO A 51 24.73 -16.41 -0.20
CA PRO A 51 24.08 -15.82 0.97
C PRO A 51 23.62 -14.36 0.80
N GLY A 52 24.29 -13.57 -0.06
CA GLY A 52 23.92 -12.20 -0.42
C GLY A 52 22.70 -12.08 -1.34
N GLN A 53 22.40 -13.14 -2.10
CA GLN A 53 21.26 -13.23 -3.02
C GLN A 53 19.96 -13.67 -2.32
N LEU A 54 20.04 -14.06 -1.04
CA LEU A 54 18.86 -14.34 -0.23
C LEU A 54 18.04 -13.06 0.00
N PRO A 55 16.71 -13.17 0.10
CA PRO A 55 15.86 -12.00 0.36
C PRO A 55 16.12 -11.42 1.76
N VAL A 56 16.10 -10.09 1.87
CA VAL A 56 16.13 -9.38 3.16
C VAL A 56 14.85 -9.65 3.95
N THR A 57 13.71 -9.53 3.26
CA THR A 57 12.39 -9.86 3.78
C THR A 57 11.71 -10.83 2.79
N PRO A 58 11.44 -12.09 3.18
CA PRO A 58 10.72 -13.00 2.30
C PRO A 58 9.30 -12.48 2.06
N ILE A 59 8.77 -12.72 0.85
CA ILE A 59 7.35 -12.46 0.56
C ILE A 59 6.53 -13.57 1.23
N PRO A 60 5.54 -13.26 2.08
CA PRO A 60 4.71 -14.28 2.71
C PRO A 60 3.88 -15.01 1.65
N LEU A 61 3.81 -16.33 1.74
CA LEU A 61 2.96 -17.13 0.86
C LEU A 61 1.48 -17.04 1.27
N THR A 62 1.23 -16.94 2.58
CA THR A 62 -0.10 -16.86 3.19
C THR A 62 -0.15 -15.62 4.09
N PRO A 63 -0.73 -14.50 3.63
CA PRO A 63 -0.87 -13.30 4.43
C PRO A 63 -1.97 -13.48 5.48
N ASP A 64 -1.85 -12.77 6.61
CA ASP A 64 -2.90 -12.72 7.62
C ASP A 64 -4.11 -11.94 7.09
N VAL A 65 -5.19 -12.66 6.79
CA VAL A 65 -6.41 -12.06 6.24
C VAL A 65 -7.08 -11.17 7.30
N GLY A 66 -7.38 -9.95 6.89
CA GLY A 66 -7.98 -8.91 7.72
C GLY A 66 -6.99 -8.16 8.60
N HIS A 67 -5.69 -8.43 8.48
CA HIS A 67 -4.68 -7.69 9.24
C HIS A 67 -4.53 -6.27 8.70
N ALA A 68 -5.08 -5.28 9.43
CA ALA A 68 -5.37 -3.96 8.89
C ALA A 68 -4.17 -3.20 8.30
N TYR A 69 -3.00 -3.28 8.94
CA TYR A 69 -1.78 -2.59 8.48
C TYR A 69 -0.92 -3.43 7.51
N GLY A 70 -1.30 -4.69 7.25
CA GLY A 70 -0.65 -5.56 6.29
C GLY A 70 0.77 -6.03 6.64
N GLU A 71 1.40 -6.72 5.69
CA GLU A 71 2.80 -7.15 5.76
C GLU A 71 3.69 -6.20 4.93
N PRO A 72 4.72 -5.59 5.52
CA PRO A 72 5.69 -4.83 4.75
C PRO A 72 6.69 -5.75 4.05
N VAL A 73 7.03 -5.43 2.80
CA VAL A 73 8.06 -6.12 2.04
C VAL A 73 9.00 -5.12 1.39
N LEU A 74 10.27 -5.48 1.28
CA LEU A 74 11.24 -4.76 0.46
C LEU A 74 11.27 -5.37 -0.94
N VAL A 75 10.99 -4.54 -1.94
CA VAL A 75 11.10 -4.87 -3.36
C VAL A 75 12.49 -4.45 -3.83
N GLY A 76 13.15 -5.27 -4.65
CA GLY A 76 14.48 -4.96 -5.18
C GLY A 76 14.52 -3.66 -5.99
N GLY A 77 15.72 -3.18 -6.30
CA GLY A 77 15.92 -1.94 -7.05
C GLY A 77 15.44 -0.67 -6.34
N SER A 78 15.35 0.42 -7.11
CA SER A 78 15.04 1.79 -6.64
C SER A 78 13.78 2.39 -7.24
N ASP A 79 12.92 1.60 -7.88
CA ASP A 79 11.72 2.13 -8.54
C ASP A 79 10.63 2.57 -7.54
N LEU A 80 10.61 1.97 -6.34
CA LEU A 80 9.67 2.33 -5.27
C LEU A 80 10.35 3.24 -4.23
N LEU A 81 9.58 4.15 -3.64
CA LEU A 81 10.04 5.01 -2.56
C LEU A 81 10.47 4.17 -1.36
N ALA A 82 11.73 4.37 -0.94
CA ALA A 82 12.42 3.55 0.07
C ALA A 82 12.43 2.03 -0.26
N SER A 83 12.14 1.66 -1.50
CA SER A 83 12.02 0.27 -1.95
C SER A 83 10.97 -0.55 -1.17
N THR A 84 9.96 0.13 -0.63
CA THR A 84 8.93 -0.48 0.23
C THR A 84 7.62 -0.72 -0.51
N ALA A 85 6.97 -1.83 -0.17
CA ALA A 85 5.57 -2.08 -0.45
C ALA A 85 4.88 -2.69 0.77
N THR A 86 3.56 -2.56 0.85
CA THR A 86 2.74 -3.18 1.90
C THR A 86 1.67 -4.04 1.27
N LEU A 87 1.64 -5.31 1.67
CA LEU A 87 0.67 -6.29 1.23
C LEU A 87 -0.46 -6.36 2.24
N VAL A 88 -1.68 -6.03 1.82
CA VAL A 88 -2.87 -6.13 2.68
C VAL A 88 -3.84 -7.13 2.06
N SER A 89 -4.24 -8.13 2.83
CA SER A 89 -5.31 -9.06 2.44
C SER A 89 -6.55 -8.74 3.25
N TYR A 90 -7.56 -8.16 2.60
CA TYR A 90 -8.81 -7.79 3.25
C TYR A 90 -9.76 -8.98 3.34
N VAL A 91 -10.56 -9.03 4.41
CA VAL A 91 -11.73 -9.91 4.46
C VAL A 91 -12.75 -9.45 3.43
N SER A 92 -13.31 -10.38 2.68
CA SER A 92 -14.41 -10.15 1.75
C SER A 92 -15.24 -11.42 1.63
N ASP A 93 -16.52 -11.24 1.37
CA ASP A 93 -17.47 -12.35 1.22
C ASP A 93 -17.16 -13.26 0.01
N GLN A 94 -16.36 -12.75 -0.94
CA GLN A 94 -15.93 -13.43 -2.17
C GLN A 94 -14.56 -14.10 -2.06
N GLY A 95 -14.11 -14.32 -0.82
CA GLY A 95 -12.74 -14.71 -0.51
C GLY A 95 -11.80 -13.51 -0.39
N PRO A 96 -10.60 -13.68 0.19
CA PRO A 96 -9.70 -12.57 0.51
C PRO A 96 -9.37 -11.71 -0.70
N ARG A 97 -9.34 -10.38 -0.53
CA ARG A 97 -8.89 -9.45 -1.57
C ARG A 97 -7.52 -8.92 -1.21
N THR A 98 -6.51 -9.31 -2.00
CA THR A 98 -5.12 -8.91 -1.79
C THR A 98 -4.81 -7.63 -2.58
N VAL A 99 -4.21 -6.65 -1.91
CA VAL A 99 -3.72 -5.41 -2.53
C VAL A 99 -2.29 -5.15 -2.11
N LEU A 100 -1.42 -4.89 -3.08
CA LEU A 100 -0.10 -4.32 -2.87
C LEU A 100 -0.20 -2.80 -2.94
N HIS A 101 0.19 -2.13 -1.86
CA HIS A 101 0.28 -0.68 -1.76
C HIS A 101 1.73 -0.25 -1.83
N ALA A 102 2.06 0.65 -2.75
CA ALA A 102 3.41 1.19 -2.89
C ALA A 102 3.37 2.66 -3.32
N ARG A 103 4.54 3.29 -3.34
CA ARG A 103 4.73 4.61 -3.95
C ARG A 103 5.90 4.53 -4.91
N VAL A 104 5.68 4.86 -6.18
CA VAL A 104 6.70 4.91 -7.23
C VAL A 104 7.55 6.16 -7.01
N ASN A 105 8.87 6.05 -7.19
CA ASN A 105 9.75 7.21 -7.22
C ASN A 105 9.48 8.05 -8.48
N GLU A 106 9.60 9.37 -8.37
CA GLU A 106 9.30 10.28 -9.49
C GLU A 106 10.16 9.94 -10.73
N ASP A 107 11.43 9.58 -10.54
CA ASP A 107 12.34 9.16 -11.61
C ASP A 107 11.96 7.83 -12.30
N ALA A 108 11.15 7.00 -11.65
CA ALA A 108 10.67 5.73 -12.20
C ALA A 108 9.31 5.87 -12.91
N GLU A 109 8.66 7.04 -12.87
CA GLU A 109 7.38 7.26 -13.53
C GLU A 109 7.45 7.01 -15.04
N ALA A 110 8.52 7.47 -15.70
CA ALA A 110 8.67 7.31 -17.15
C ALA A 110 8.65 5.83 -17.56
N LYS A 111 9.38 4.97 -16.83
CA LYS A 111 9.40 3.52 -17.06
C LYS A 111 8.00 2.91 -16.95
N LEU A 112 7.24 3.32 -15.94
CA LEU A 112 5.86 2.86 -15.73
C LEU A 112 4.98 3.27 -16.90
N LEU A 113 5.02 4.54 -17.31
CA LEU A 113 4.16 5.04 -18.39
C LEU A 113 4.51 4.41 -19.74
N GLU A 114 5.78 4.08 -19.99
CA GLU A 114 6.22 3.32 -21.17
C GLU A 114 5.64 1.89 -21.21
N ALA A 115 5.24 1.34 -20.06
CA ALA A 115 4.61 0.02 -19.99
C ALA A 115 3.12 0.02 -20.37
N LEU A 116 2.54 1.19 -20.65
CA LEU A 116 1.10 1.37 -20.80
C LEU A 116 0.69 1.73 -22.23
N ASN A 117 -0.30 1.00 -22.74
CA ASN A 117 -1.14 1.42 -23.85
C ASN A 117 -2.26 2.32 -23.30
N ILE A 118 -2.07 3.64 -23.35
CA ILE A 118 -3.05 4.60 -22.80
C ILE A 118 -4.21 4.77 -23.77
N SER A 119 -5.39 4.39 -23.32
CA SER A 119 -6.66 4.50 -24.03
C SER A 119 -7.45 5.73 -23.60
N PRO A 120 -8.09 6.46 -24.54
CA PRO A 120 -9.04 7.51 -24.21
C PRO A 120 -10.42 6.96 -23.81
N GLU A 121 -10.68 5.66 -23.99
CA GLU A 121 -12.01 5.05 -23.84
C GLU A 121 -12.01 3.93 -22.80
N MET A 122 -13.07 3.88 -22.00
CA MET A 122 -13.38 2.76 -21.11
C MET A 122 -14.54 1.98 -21.71
N VAL A 123 -14.39 0.66 -21.86
CA VAL A 123 -15.43 -0.23 -22.39
C VAL A 123 -15.99 -1.13 -21.29
N PRO A 124 -17.31 -1.38 -21.30
CA PRO A 124 -17.93 -2.36 -20.42
C PRO A 124 -17.53 -3.78 -20.85
N THR A 125 -16.83 -4.51 -19.98
CA THR A 125 -16.46 -5.91 -20.20
C THR A 125 -17.12 -6.78 -19.15
N GLN A 126 -17.77 -7.86 -19.59
CA GLN A 126 -18.34 -8.86 -18.69
C GLN A 126 -17.22 -9.72 -18.14
N VAL A 127 -17.06 -9.71 -16.82
CA VAL A 127 -16.10 -10.57 -16.12
C VAL A 127 -16.87 -11.43 -15.15
N GLU A 128 -16.62 -12.74 -15.19
CA GLU A 128 -17.21 -13.67 -14.24
C GLU A 128 -16.63 -13.37 -12.86
N GLN A 129 -17.48 -12.91 -11.95
CA GLN A 129 -17.11 -12.64 -10.57
C GLN A 129 -18.02 -13.42 -9.63
N GLN A 130 -17.38 -14.02 -8.65
CA GLN A 130 -17.97 -14.39 -7.38
C GLN A 130 -18.57 -13.08 -6.79
N VAL A 131 -19.89 -13.05 -6.53
CA VAL A 131 -20.62 -11.93 -5.92
C VAL A 131 -21.48 -12.39 -4.74
N THR A 132 -21.54 -11.55 -3.69
CA THR A 132 -22.55 -11.64 -2.63
C THR A 132 -23.49 -10.49 -2.89
N GLY A 133 -24.70 -10.81 -3.33
CA GLY A 133 -25.61 -9.78 -3.79
C GLY A 133 -27.04 -10.27 -3.84
N ARG A 134 -27.92 -9.35 -4.19
CA ARG A 134 -29.30 -9.68 -4.54
C ARG A 134 -29.30 -10.40 -5.88
N LEU A 135 -30.26 -11.30 -6.07
CA LEU A 135 -30.49 -11.88 -7.39
C LEU A 135 -31.03 -10.79 -8.33
N PRO A 136 -30.70 -10.79 -9.63
CA PRO A 136 -31.24 -9.78 -10.57
C PRO A 136 -32.77 -9.71 -10.58
N ILE A 137 -33.43 -10.86 -10.41
CA ILE A 137 -34.89 -10.93 -10.34
C ILE A 137 -35.45 -10.25 -9.07
N ASP A 138 -34.73 -10.30 -7.94
CA ASP A 138 -35.09 -9.54 -6.73
C ASP A 138 -35.10 -8.03 -7.00
N GLU A 139 -34.05 -7.52 -7.64
CA GLU A 139 -33.92 -6.10 -7.99
C GLU A 139 -34.97 -5.67 -9.01
N GLN A 140 -35.29 -6.53 -9.98
CA GLN A 140 -36.33 -6.30 -10.98
C GLN A 140 -37.71 -6.06 -10.33
N HIS A 141 -38.09 -6.89 -9.34
CA HIS A 141 -39.37 -6.74 -8.64
C HIS A 141 -39.33 -5.72 -7.49
N ASN A 142 -38.14 -5.24 -7.11
CA ASN A 142 -37.92 -4.31 -5.98
C ASN A 142 -38.52 -4.84 -4.66
N VAL A 143 -38.44 -6.16 -4.42
CA VAL A 143 -39.19 -6.82 -3.33
C VAL A 143 -38.78 -6.28 -1.96
N ALA A 144 -37.47 -6.22 -1.69
CA ALA A 144 -36.94 -5.69 -0.44
C ALA A 144 -37.40 -4.25 -0.16
N GLU A 145 -37.32 -3.37 -1.16
CA GLU A 145 -37.70 -1.95 -1.05
C GLU A 145 -39.17 -1.78 -0.66
N LYS A 146 -40.05 -2.58 -1.25
CA LYS A 146 -41.49 -2.53 -0.99
C LYS A 146 -41.80 -2.99 0.44
N ILE A 147 -41.21 -4.10 0.88
CA ILE A 147 -41.40 -4.62 2.25
C ILE A 147 -40.82 -3.63 3.28
N ILE A 148 -39.61 -3.08 3.04
CA ILE A 148 -39.00 -2.06 3.92
C ILE A 148 -39.91 -0.83 4.04
N THR A 149 -40.47 -0.38 2.93
CA THR A 149 -41.35 0.80 2.90
C THR A 149 -42.65 0.55 3.66
N ALA A 150 -43.23 -0.65 3.53
CA ALA A 150 -44.39 -1.06 4.31
C ALA A 150 -44.08 -1.12 5.81
N ALA A 151 -42.99 -1.78 6.21
CA ALA A 151 -42.54 -1.92 7.60
C ALA A 151 -42.30 -0.55 8.27
N LYS A 152 -41.62 0.38 7.58
CA LYS A 152 -41.42 1.76 8.09
C LYS A 152 -42.74 2.49 8.30
N SER A 153 -43.71 2.30 7.41
CA SER A 153 -45.04 2.91 7.51
C SER A 153 -45.80 2.38 8.74
N VAL A 154 -45.77 1.05 8.95
CA VAL A 154 -46.34 0.39 10.13
C VAL A 154 -45.72 0.95 11.41
N ASN A 155 -44.38 0.96 11.51
CA ASN A 155 -43.66 1.47 12.68
C ASN A 155 -43.97 2.93 12.99
N HIS A 156 -44.05 3.78 11.96
CA HIS A 156 -44.43 5.18 12.11
C HIS A 156 -45.84 5.33 12.72
N HIS A 157 -46.81 4.54 12.24
CA HIS A 157 -48.18 4.63 12.74
C HIS A 157 -48.40 4.02 14.12
N ILE A 158 -47.61 3.00 14.48
CA ILE A 158 -47.56 2.45 15.85
C ILE A 158 -46.95 3.47 16.82
N ALA A 159 -45.81 4.07 16.46
CA ALA A 159 -45.15 5.08 17.28
C ALA A 159 -46.06 6.30 17.54
N ASN A 160 -46.89 6.68 16.56
CA ASN A 160 -47.84 7.77 16.67
C ASN A 160 -49.20 7.36 17.27
N GLY A 161 -49.38 6.10 17.69
CA GLY A 161 -50.61 5.60 18.31
C GLY A 161 -51.83 5.51 17.37
N THR A 162 -51.60 5.64 16.05
CA THR A 162 -52.65 5.61 15.02
C THR A 162 -52.90 4.22 14.44
N LEU A 163 -52.04 3.25 14.75
CA LEU A 163 -52.25 1.82 14.52
C LEU A 163 -52.18 1.11 15.87
N THR A 164 -53.21 0.35 16.22
CA THR A 164 -53.34 -0.40 17.49
C THR A 164 -53.79 -1.82 17.21
N ALA A 165 -53.63 -2.73 18.17
CA ALA A 165 -54.02 -4.14 18.02
C ALA A 165 -55.50 -4.26 17.64
N GLY A 166 -55.78 -4.93 16.51
CA GLY A 166 -57.14 -5.07 15.95
C GLY A 166 -57.77 -3.78 15.40
N GLY A 167 -57.01 -2.68 15.31
CA GLY A 167 -57.43 -1.41 14.73
C GLY A 167 -57.36 -1.40 13.19
N ALA A 168 -58.04 -0.44 12.56
CA ALA A 168 -58.02 -0.30 11.11
C ALA A 168 -56.66 0.20 10.60
N THR A 169 -56.11 -0.47 9.58
CA THR A 169 -54.87 -0.06 8.93
C THR A 169 -55.06 1.26 8.18
N PRO A 170 -54.19 2.27 8.40
CA PRO A 170 -54.24 3.53 7.66
C PRO A 170 -54.14 3.30 6.14
N GLY A 171 -54.93 4.02 5.34
CA GLY A 171 -55.03 3.78 3.90
C GLY A 171 -53.69 3.90 3.14
N THR A 172 -52.82 4.83 3.53
CA THR A 172 -51.47 4.96 2.94
C THR A 172 -50.54 3.81 3.29
N THR A 173 -50.80 3.13 4.41
CA THR A 173 -50.05 1.94 4.83
C THR A 173 -50.60 0.70 4.14
N ALA A 174 -51.93 0.58 3.99
CA ALA A 174 -52.57 -0.48 3.20
C ALA A 174 -52.03 -0.53 1.76
N VAL A 175 -51.96 0.61 1.05
CA VAL A 175 -51.40 0.68 -0.31
C VAL A 175 -49.95 0.19 -0.40
N LYS A 176 -49.14 0.42 0.64
CA LYS A 176 -47.75 -0.04 0.68
C LYS A 176 -47.63 -1.53 0.95
N ILE A 177 -48.58 -2.08 1.72
CA ILE A 177 -48.67 -3.52 1.99
C ILE A 177 -49.09 -4.24 0.71
N ASP A 178 -50.15 -3.76 0.04
CA ASP A 178 -50.61 -4.32 -1.23
C ASP A 178 -49.49 -4.30 -2.28
N ALA A 179 -48.72 -3.20 -2.35
CA ALA A 179 -47.58 -3.10 -3.26
C ALA A 179 -46.41 -4.04 -2.92
N ALA A 180 -46.26 -4.44 -1.65
CA ALA A 180 -45.27 -5.44 -1.24
C ALA A 180 -45.77 -6.87 -1.53
N GLU A 181 -47.06 -7.14 -1.30
CA GLU A 181 -47.71 -8.40 -1.64
C GLU A 181 -47.62 -8.67 -3.15
N MET A 182 -48.01 -7.70 -3.98
CA MET A 182 -47.90 -7.79 -5.43
C MET A 182 -46.45 -8.02 -5.92
N ALA A 183 -45.46 -7.47 -5.22
CA ALA A 183 -44.05 -7.68 -5.58
C ALA A 183 -43.58 -9.11 -5.25
N ILE A 184 -44.07 -9.69 -4.15
CA ILE A 184 -43.80 -11.08 -3.77
C ILE A 184 -44.53 -12.05 -4.70
N GLU A 185 -45.80 -11.78 -5.02
CA GLU A 185 -46.59 -12.57 -5.98
C GLU A 185 -45.96 -12.53 -7.37
N GLY A 186 -45.61 -11.34 -7.86
CA GLY A 186 -44.93 -11.20 -9.15
C GLY A 186 -43.58 -11.91 -9.19
N LEU A 187 -42.81 -11.88 -8.09
CA LEU A 187 -41.58 -12.66 -7.98
C LEU A 187 -41.87 -14.17 -8.03
N ALA A 188 -42.87 -14.65 -7.29
CA ALA A 188 -43.23 -16.07 -7.28
C ALA A 188 -43.70 -16.57 -8.65
N ASP A 189 -44.46 -15.76 -9.38
CA ASP A 189 -44.95 -16.09 -10.72
C ASP A 189 -43.80 -16.18 -11.75
N ASP A 190 -42.85 -15.24 -11.71
CA ASP A 190 -41.73 -15.19 -12.65
C ASP A 190 -40.65 -16.27 -12.35
N LEU A 191 -40.62 -16.83 -11.15
CA LEU A 191 -39.63 -17.84 -10.73
C LEU A 191 -39.86 -19.24 -11.34
N GLY A 192 -41.10 -19.64 -11.64
CA GLY A 192 -41.39 -20.95 -12.25
C GLY A 192 -40.77 -22.15 -11.51
N ASP A 193 -39.90 -22.92 -12.20
CA ASP A 193 -39.08 -23.99 -11.61
C ASP A 193 -37.85 -23.39 -10.89
N ALA A 194 -38.09 -22.75 -9.75
CA ALA A 194 -37.08 -22.03 -8.99
C ALA A 194 -35.90 -22.92 -8.55
N SER A 195 -34.69 -22.40 -8.71
CA SER A 195 -33.50 -23.00 -8.09
C SER A 195 -33.57 -22.96 -6.56
N PRO A 196 -32.76 -23.76 -5.83
CA PRO A 196 -32.76 -23.74 -4.37
C PRO A 196 -32.47 -22.35 -3.76
N VAL A 197 -31.67 -21.53 -4.44
CA VAL A 197 -31.34 -20.16 -3.99
C VAL A 197 -32.50 -19.20 -4.22
N GLU A 198 -33.17 -19.31 -5.36
CA GLU A 198 -34.36 -18.51 -5.66
C GLU A 198 -35.53 -18.86 -4.75
N GLN A 199 -35.70 -20.14 -4.41
CA GLN A 199 -36.69 -20.56 -3.44
C GLN A 199 -36.38 -20.01 -2.04
N ALA A 200 -35.11 -20.07 -1.61
CA ALA A 200 -34.69 -19.51 -0.33
C ALA A 200 -34.91 -17.99 -0.25
N MET A 201 -34.73 -17.27 -1.36
CA MET A 201 -35.05 -15.85 -1.48
C MET A 201 -36.55 -15.57 -1.30
N LEU A 202 -37.39 -16.31 -2.00
CA LEU A 202 -38.84 -16.16 -1.90
C LEU A 202 -39.31 -16.44 -0.47
N ASP A 203 -38.83 -17.53 0.14
CA ASP A 203 -39.13 -17.91 1.52
C ASP A 203 -38.70 -16.82 2.52
N HIS A 204 -37.53 -16.21 2.32
CA HIS A 204 -37.03 -15.08 3.11
C HIS A 204 -37.98 -13.88 3.06
N TYR A 205 -38.39 -13.47 1.86
CA TYR A 205 -39.29 -12.31 1.70
C TYR A 205 -40.71 -12.58 2.19
N VAL A 206 -41.23 -13.79 1.98
CA VAL A 206 -42.52 -14.23 2.52
C VAL A 206 -42.51 -14.16 4.05
N ALA A 207 -41.44 -14.65 4.70
CA ALA A 207 -41.31 -14.61 6.15
C ALA A 207 -41.27 -13.16 6.68
N GLN A 208 -40.48 -12.28 6.05
CA GLN A 208 -40.41 -10.87 6.44
C GLN A 208 -41.74 -10.13 6.23
N PHE A 209 -42.46 -10.43 5.14
CA PHE A 209 -43.78 -9.84 4.90
C PHE A 209 -44.84 -10.35 5.88
N GLN A 210 -44.82 -11.64 6.24
CA GLN A 210 -45.68 -12.19 7.29
C GLN A 210 -45.42 -11.53 8.64
N ALA A 211 -44.16 -11.20 8.98
CA ALA A 211 -43.84 -10.44 10.18
C ALA A 211 -44.46 -9.03 10.16
N VAL A 212 -44.47 -8.35 9.00
CA VAL A 212 -45.18 -7.08 8.81
C VAL A 212 -46.69 -7.23 9.03
N GLN A 213 -47.30 -8.27 8.45
CA GLN A 213 -48.74 -8.55 8.64
C GLN A 213 -49.08 -8.84 10.11
N HIS A 214 -48.26 -9.66 10.78
CA HIS A 214 -48.43 -9.98 12.19
C HIS A 214 -48.34 -8.72 13.07
N ALA A 215 -47.34 -7.86 12.82
CA ALA A 215 -47.16 -6.60 13.53
C ALA A 215 -48.38 -5.67 13.44
N ILE A 216 -49.06 -5.65 12.30
CA ILE A 216 -50.32 -4.90 12.13
C ILE A 216 -51.42 -5.47 13.03
N SER A 217 -51.60 -6.79 13.01
CA SER A 217 -52.64 -7.45 13.81
C SER A 217 -52.40 -7.28 15.33
N ALA A 218 -51.14 -7.36 15.75
CA ALA A 218 -50.72 -7.29 17.14
C ALA A 218 -50.49 -5.85 17.64
N GLY A 219 -50.39 -4.87 16.75
CA GLY A 219 -50.05 -3.48 17.09
C GLY A 219 -48.64 -3.32 17.66
N THR A 220 -47.70 -4.16 17.25
CA THR A 220 -46.30 -4.18 17.74
C THR A 220 -45.32 -3.73 16.65
N PRO A 221 -44.19 -3.09 16.99
CA PRO A 221 -43.20 -2.70 15.99
C PRO A 221 -42.67 -3.89 15.17
N VAL A 222 -42.36 -3.64 13.91
CA VAL A 222 -41.66 -4.56 13.00
C VAL A 222 -40.16 -4.36 13.18
N ASP A 223 -39.41 -5.46 13.27
CA ASP A 223 -37.95 -5.46 13.21
C ASP A 223 -37.43 -4.98 11.84
N HIS A 224 -36.11 -4.74 11.75
CA HIS A 224 -35.49 -4.27 10.52
C HIS A 224 -35.57 -5.33 9.42
N VAL A 225 -36.29 -5.00 8.34
CA VAL A 225 -36.39 -5.80 7.11
C VAL A 225 -35.08 -5.68 6.32
N THR A 226 -34.53 -6.81 5.89
CA THR A 226 -33.25 -6.89 5.18
C THR A 226 -33.41 -7.57 3.82
N PRO A 227 -32.71 -7.12 2.77
CA PRO A 227 -32.67 -7.84 1.50
C PRO A 227 -32.13 -9.26 1.67
N PHE A 228 -32.59 -10.19 0.83
CA PHE A 228 -31.98 -11.49 0.67
C PHE A 228 -30.67 -11.36 -0.10
N LEU A 229 -29.59 -11.94 0.43
CA LEU A 229 -28.29 -11.97 -0.21
C LEU A 229 -27.89 -13.43 -0.41
N HIS A 230 -27.30 -13.72 -1.57
CA HIS A 230 -26.76 -15.04 -1.89
C HIS A 230 -25.34 -14.91 -2.41
N ASP A 231 -24.59 -16.00 -2.26
CA ASP A 231 -23.27 -16.18 -2.87
C ASP A 231 -23.44 -16.93 -4.19
N GLY A 232 -22.96 -16.35 -5.29
CA GLY A 232 -23.05 -16.92 -6.62
C GLY A 232 -22.01 -16.36 -7.59
N THR A 233 -21.92 -16.94 -8.78
CA THR A 233 -21.12 -16.41 -9.89
C THR A 233 -22.01 -15.59 -10.81
N ALA A 234 -21.73 -14.30 -10.96
CA ALA A 234 -22.43 -13.42 -11.90
C ALA A 234 -21.44 -12.83 -12.90
N MET A 235 -21.90 -12.61 -14.13
CA MET A 235 -21.20 -11.77 -15.09
C MET A 235 -21.37 -10.32 -14.65
N VAL A 236 -20.29 -9.72 -14.14
CA VAL A 236 -20.28 -8.33 -13.70
C VAL A 236 -19.66 -7.48 -14.80
N THR A 237 -20.41 -6.48 -15.25
CA THR A 237 -19.88 -5.46 -16.16
C THR A 237 -18.85 -4.60 -15.43
N VAL A 238 -17.57 -4.80 -15.71
CA VAL A 238 -16.50 -3.94 -15.23
C VAL A 238 -16.04 -3.04 -16.37
N MET A 239 -15.92 -1.74 -16.10
CA MET A 239 -15.32 -0.82 -17.06
C MET A 239 -13.81 -1.06 -17.10
N VAL A 240 -13.31 -1.56 -18.23
CA VAL A 240 -11.88 -1.75 -18.48
C VAL A 240 -11.43 -0.80 -19.59
N PRO A 241 -10.16 -0.37 -19.59
CA PRO A 241 -9.60 0.41 -20.69
C PRO A 241 -9.75 -0.33 -22.02
N ALA A 242 -10.27 0.34 -23.06
CA ALA A 242 -10.34 -0.24 -24.40
C ALA A 242 -8.93 -0.35 -24.99
N LEU A 243 -8.60 -1.42 -25.71
CA LEU A 243 -7.31 -1.51 -26.39
C LEU A 243 -7.22 -0.39 -27.45
N PRO A 244 -6.26 0.57 -27.36
CA PRO A 244 -6.15 1.64 -28.35
C PRO A 244 -5.75 1.08 -29.72
N SER A 245 -6.17 1.76 -30.80
CA SER A 245 -5.89 1.32 -32.18
C SER A 245 -4.39 1.26 -32.52
N GLU A 246 -3.57 2.00 -31.79
CA GLU A 246 -2.10 2.03 -31.91
C GLU A 246 -1.40 1.13 -30.88
N ALA A 247 -2.14 0.24 -30.21
CA ALA A 247 -1.57 -0.65 -29.20
C ALA A 247 -0.42 -1.50 -29.75
N PHE A 248 0.69 -1.51 -29.03
CA PHE A 248 1.84 -2.36 -29.31
C PHE A 248 1.84 -3.58 -28.39
N GLY A 249 2.32 -4.71 -28.91
CA GLY A 249 2.17 -6.02 -28.30
C GLY A 249 2.83 -6.14 -26.93
N GLY A 250 2.04 -6.53 -25.92
CA GLY A 250 2.50 -6.89 -24.57
C GLY A 250 2.43 -5.79 -23.50
N ALA A 251 2.13 -4.54 -23.86
CA ALA A 251 1.93 -3.45 -22.90
C ALA A 251 0.52 -3.49 -22.26
N ALA A 252 0.43 -3.15 -20.97
CA ALA A 252 -0.82 -3.16 -20.21
C ALA A 252 -1.76 -2.04 -20.68
N VAL A 253 -3.07 -2.29 -20.72
CA VAL A 253 -4.02 -1.27 -21.19
C VAL A 253 -4.42 -0.38 -20.01
N ALA A 254 -4.35 0.93 -20.20
CA ALA A 254 -4.64 1.90 -19.15
C ALA A 254 -5.61 2.97 -19.63
N ALA A 255 -6.42 3.52 -18.74
CA ALA A 255 -7.24 4.69 -19.03
C ALA A 255 -7.16 5.72 -17.91
N LEU A 256 -7.18 6.99 -18.30
CA LEU A 256 -7.14 8.10 -17.37
C LEU A 256 -8.54 8.38 -16.81
N ARG A 257 -8.65 8.53 -15.48
CA ARG A 257 -9.89 8.92 -14.80
C ARG A 257 -9.63 9.81 -13.59
N ASP A 258 -10.70 10.28 -12.95
CA ASP A 258 -10.60 10.96 -11.65
C ASP A 258 -10.07 10.01 -10.58
N ALA A 259 -9.22 10.54 -9.70
CA ALA A 259 -8.63 9.76 -8.64
C ALA A 259 -9.71 9.14 -7.74
N THR A 260 -9.41 7.93 -7.26
CA THR A 260 -10.22 7.21 -6.30
C THR A 260 -9.37 6.76 -5.12
N ARG A 261 -9.99 6.22 -4.08
CA ARG A 261 -9.32 5.51 -2.99
C ARG A 261 -10.10 4.24 -2.70
N ILE A 262 -9.43 3.12 -2.41
CA ILE A 262 -10.16 1.96 -1.86
C ILE A 262 -10.90 2.39 -0.58
N LYS A 263 -12.06 1.77 -0.34
CA LYS A 263 -12.90 2.06 0.82
C LYS A 263 -13.07 0.82 1.70
N PRO A 264 -11.99 0.35 2.36
CA PRO A 264 -12.09 -0.69 3.37
C PRO A 264 -12.85 -0.19 4.61
N THR A 265 -13.24 -1.13 5.45
CA THR A 265 -13.85 -0.90 6.77
C THR A 265 -12.99 -1.57 7.83
N LEU A 266 -12.93 -0.96 9.01
CA LEU A 266 -12.19 -1.47 10.16
C LEU A 266 -13.15 -1.83 11.29
N ASP A 267 -13.13 -3.08 11.73
CA ASP A 267 -13.86 -3.48 12.93
C ASP A 267 -13.19 -2.88 14.17
N ALA A 268 -13.93 -2.11 14.95
CA ALA A 268 -13.41 -1.38 16.11
C ALA A 268 -13.08 -2.27 17.32
N HIS A 269 -13.59 -3.51 17.37
CA HIS A 269 -13.39 -4.45 18.46
C HIS A 269 -12.24 -5.42 18.15
N THR A 270 -12.23 -5.99 16.96
CA THR A 270 -11.24 -6.98 16.53
C THR A 270 -9.99 -6.32 15.91
N GLY A 271 -10.14 -5.12 15.34
CA GLY A 271 -9.10 -4.47 14.54
C GLY A 271 -8.96 -5.07 13.15
N GLN A 272 -9.93 -5.86 12.69
CA GLN A 272 -9.90 -6.54 11.40
C GLN A 272 -10.36 -5.61 10.27
N ALA A 273 -9.66 -5.62 9.14
CA ALA A 273 -10.00 -4.85 7.95
C ALA A 273 -10.72 -5.69 6.88
N SER A 274 -11.83 -5.16 6.38
CA SER A 274 -12.68 -5.81 5.37
C SER A 274 -12.91 -4.89 4.18
N TRP A 275 -12.93 -5.44 2.96
CA TRP A 275 -13.12 -4.67 1.74
C TRP A 275 -13.73 -5.51 0.62
N GLY A 276 -14.92 -5.12 0.16
CA GLY A 276 -15.64 -5.78 -0.93
C GLY A 276 -15.36 -5.22 -2.34
N GLY A 277 -14.34 -4.39 -2.54
CA GLY A 277 -14.03 -3.77 -3.84
C GLY A 277 -14.48 -2.32 -4.01
N ALA A 278 -15.24 -1.78 -3.05
CA ALA A 278 -15.76 -0.40 -3.11
C ALA A 278 -14.65 0.68 -3.11
N ARG A 279 -14.89 1.80 -3.80
CA ARG A 279 -13.96 2.94 -3.85
C ARG A 279 -14.66 4.27 -3.59
N THR A 280 -13.92 5.23 -3.04
CA THR A 280 -14.32 6.63 -2.88
C THR A 280 -13.93 7.41 -4.14
N THR A 281 -14.84 8.20 -4.71
CA THR A 281 -14.69 8.83 -6.05
C THR A 281 -14.51 10.35 -6.04
N SER A 282 -14.66 11.02 -4.89
CA SER A 282 -14.47 12.48 -4.75
C SER A 282 -13.07 12.84 -4.26
N VAL A 283 -12.04 12.31 -4.92
CA VAL A 283 -10.64 12.50 -4.54
C VAL A 283 -9.98 13.46 -5.53
N LEU A 284 -9.29 14.49 -5.03
CA LEU A 284 -8.68 15.51 -5.90
C LEU A 284 -7.41 14.96 -6.58
N GLY A 285 -7.53 14.65 -7.86
CA GLY A 285 -6.42 14.24 -8.71
C GLY A 285 -6.87 13.39 -9.89
N LYS A 286 -5.90 12.89 -10.64
CA LYS A 286 -6.06 11.95 -11.74
C LYS A 286 -5.32 10.65 -11.44
N GLU A 287 -5.85 9.56 -11.98
CA GLU A 287 -5.22 8.24 -11.91
C GLU A 287 -5.38 7.47 -13.21
N TYR A 288 -4.43 6.58 -13.47
CA TYR A 288 -4.56 5.54 -14.48
C TYR A 288 -5.20 4.31 -13.84
N ALA A 289 -6.32 3.87 -14.39
CA ALA A 289 -6.85 2.52 -14.15
C ALA A 289 -6.24 1.59 -15.20
N ILE A 290 -5.53 0.55 -14.75
CA ILE A 290 -4.70 -0.31 -15.59
C ILE A 290 -5.23 -1.74 -15.48
N ASP A 291 -5.49 -2.36 -16.62
CA ASP A 291 -5.78 -3.79 -16.72
C ASP A 291 -4.47 -4.57 -16.88
N LEU A 292 -4.21 -5.48 -15.95
CA LEU A 292 -3.03 -6.34 -15.92
C LEU A 292 -3.33 -7.77 -16.41
N GLY A 293 -4.54 -8.01 -16.89
CA GLY A 293 -5.01 -9.33 -17.31
C GLY A 293 -5.31 -10.27 -16.14
N ASP A 294 -5.97 -11.40 -16.44
CA ASP A 294 -6.33 -12.45 -15.47
C ASP A 294 -7.10 -11.94 -14.23
N GLY A 295 -7.85 -10.85 -14.39
CA GLY A 295 -8.58 -10.19 -13.30
C GLY A 295 -7.71 -9.33 -12.37
N TYR A 296 -6.40 -9.21 -12.63
CA TYR A 296 -5.53 -8.28 -11.90
C TYR A 296 -5.72 -6.86 -12.44
N GLN A 297 -5.70 -5.90 -11.53
CA GLN A 297 -5.80 -4.48 -11.87
C GLN A 297 -4.70 -3.69 -11.18
N ALA A 298 -4.32 -2.57 -11.76
CA ALA A 298 -3.53 -1.57 -11.05
C ALA A 298 -4.16 -0.18 -11.11
N VAL A 299 -3.86 0.63 -10.10
CA VAL A 299 -4.17 2.05 -10.10
C VAL A 299 -2.94 2.85 -9.76
N TYR A 300 -2.54 3.73 -10.67
CA TYR A 300 -1.38 4.58 -10.52
C TYR A 300 -1.76 6.06 -10.55
N ARG A 301 -1.27 6.84 -9.59
CA ARG A 301 -1.53 8.28 -9.47
C ARG A 301 -0.27 9.05 -9.87
N PRO A 302 -0.17 9.53 -11.11
CA PRO A 302 1.08 10.07 -11.66
C PRO A 302 1.49 11.40 -11.03
N TYR A 303 2.79 11.64 -10.96
CA TYR A 303 3.39 12.93 -10.61
C TYR A 303 3.11 13.99 -11.67
N SER A 304 3.18 13.64 -12.96
CA SER A 304 3.07 14.54 -14.11
C SER A 304 1.68 15.16 -14.32
N LEU A 305 0.59 14.47 -13.96
CA LEU A 305 -0.79 14.98 -14.14
C LEU A 305 -1.39 15.58 -12.87
N ASN A 306 -0.77 15.34 -11.71
CA ASN A 306 -1.26 15.81 -10.42
C ASN A 306 -0.45 17.02 -9.95
N ASP A 307 -0.98 18.21 -10.24
CA ASP A 307 -0.36 19.48 -9.87
C ASP A 307 -0.30 19.64 -8.34
N PRO A 308 0.89 19.79 -7.75
CA PRO A 308 1.06 19.93 -6.30
C PRO A 308 0.39 21.18 -5.71
N ALA A 309 0.01 22.18 -6.50
CA ALA A 309 -0.71 23.36 -6.01
C ALA A 309 -2.21 23.10 -5.79
N THR A 310 -2.81 22.22 -6.59
CA THR A 310 -4.27 22.07 -6.74
C THR A 310 -4.81 20.67 -6.44
N THR A 311 -3.96 19.65 -6.41
CA THR A 311 -4.35 18.25 -6.14
C THR A 311 -3.82 17.75 -4.78
N GLU A 312 -4.29 16.59 -4.31
CA GLU A 312 -3.77 15.95 -3.10
C GLU A 312 -2.32 15.49 -3.30
N TYR A 313 -1.38 16.20 -2.68
CA TYR A 313 0.05 15.90 -2.78
C TYR A 313 0.40 14.50 -2.26
N SER A 314 -0.33 14.03 -1.23
CA SER A 314 -0.11 12.71 -0.62
C SER A 314 -0.41 11.52 -1.54
N LEU A 315 -1.13 11.74 -2.65
CA LEU A 315 -1.45 10.71 -3.63
C LEU A 315 -0.43 10.58 -4.76
N ARG A 316 0.42 11.59 -4.98
CA ARG A 316 1.40 11.59 -6.06
C ARG A 316 2.36 10.40 -5.94
N GLY A 317 2.43 9.61 -7.01
CA GLY A 317 3.22 8.39 -7.12
C GLY A 317 2.58 7.14 -6.49
N ARG A 318 1.39 7.21 -5.87
CA ARG A 318 0.81 6.02 -5.23
C ARG A 318 0.36 4.99 -6.27
N LEU A 319 0.75 3.75 -6.01
CA LEU A 319 0.42 2.57 -6.80
C LEU A 319 -0.32 1.55 -5.94
N GLU A 320 -1.42 1.05 -6.48
CA GLU A 320 -2.17 -0.09 -5.95
C GLU A 320 -2.14 -1.21 -7.00
N VAL A 321 -1.69 -2.41 -6.65
CA VAL A 321 -1.87 -3.62 -7.49
C VAL A 321 -2.87 -4.52 -6.79
N ILE A 322 -3.98 -4.82 -7.45
CA ILE A 322 -5.16 -5.47 -6.90
C ILE A 322 -5.28 -6.85 -7.55
N ALA A 323 -5.29 -7.89 -6.72
CA ALA A 323 -5.56 -9.25 -7.17
C ALA A 323 -7.07 -9.51 -7.36
N PRO A 324 -7.46 -10.46 -8.21
CA PRO A 324 -8.79 -11.06 -8.13
C PRO A 324 -9.00 -11.68 -6.74
N ALA A 325 -10.27 -11.77 -6.31
CA ALA A 325 -10.60 -12.34 -5.01
C ALA A 325 -10.17 -13.82 -4.93
N GLY A 326 -9.67 -14.23 -3.76
CA GLY A 326 -9.20 -15.59 -3.49
C GLY A 326 -7.86 -15.64 -2.75
N GLU A 327 -7.50 -16.84 -2.29
CA GLU A 327 -6.29 -17.08 -1.50
C GLU A 327 -5.01 -17.16 -2.35
N GLY A 328 -3.85 -17.03 -1.71
CA GLY A 328 -2.53 -17.34 -2.30
C GLY A 328 -2.01 -16.35 -3.34
N ARG A 329 -2.64 -15.18 -3.51
CA ARG A 329 -2.31 -14.21 -4.58
C ARG A 329 -1.10 -13.31 -4.32
N VAL A 330 -0.45 -13.43 -3.17
CA VAL A 330 0.58 -12.49 -2.70
C VAL A 330 1.85 -12.47 -3.58
N PRO A 331 2.48 -13.61 -3.93
CA PRO A 331 3.64 -13.59 -4.80
C PRO A 331 3.31 -13.01 -6.19
N ASP A 332 2.08 -13.21 -6.66
CA ASP A 332 1.64 -12.76 -7.97
C ASP A 332 1.51 -11.23 -8.04
N VAL A 333 0.96 -10.57 -7.00
CA VAL A 333 0.84 -9.10 -7.01
C VAL A 333 2.21 -8.41 -7.04
N VAL A 334 3.22 -8.98 -6.40
CA VAL A 334 4.60 -8.47 -6.50
C VAL A 334 5.15 -8.71 -7.90
N ARG A 335 4.95 -9.90 -8.47
CA ARG A 335 5.42 -10.23 -9.84
C ARG A 335 4.81 -9.31 -10.90
N ARG A 336 3.54 -8.91 -10.73
CA ARG A 336 2.79 -8.03 -11.64
C ARG A 336 3.37 -6.60 -11.72
N LEU A 337 4.16 -6.16 -10.75
CA LEU A 337 4.96 -4.93 -10.88
C LEU A 337 5.85 -4.96 -12.14
N GLY A 338 6.26 -6.16 -12.56
CA GLY A 338 7.06 -6.33 -13.77
C GLY A 338 6.33 -5.99 -15.06
N GLN A 339 4.99 -6.12 -15.11
CA GLN A 339 4.17 -5.67 -16.24
C GLN A 339 4.04 -4.15 -16.32
N LEU A 340 4.44 -3.46 -15.25
CA LEU A 340 4.51 -2.00 -15.17
C LEU A 340 5.95 -1.49 -15.32
N ASN A 341 6.87 -2.32 -15.82
CA ASN A 341 8.31 -2.03 -15.91
C ASN A 341 8.97 -1.61 -14.57
N LEU A 342 8.40 -2.03 -13.45
CA LEU A 342 8.98 -1.83 -12.12
C LEU A 342 9.68 -3.10 -11.64
N ALA A 343 10.61 -2.94 -10.70
CA ALA A 343 11.16 -4.05 -9.95
C ALA A 343 10.05 -4.90 -9.28
N ASN A 344 10.18 -6.22 -9.39
CA ASN A 344 9.09 -7.16 -9.13
C ASN A 344 9.55 -8.42 -8.38
N ARG A 345 10.66 -8.31 -7.65
CA ARG A 345 11.24 -9.39 -6.83
C ARG A 345 11.55 -8.88 -5.43
N PRO A 346 11.67 -9.76 -4.42
CA PRO A 346 12.20 -9.38 -3.13
C PRO A 346 13.57 -8.71 -3.26
N MET A 347 13.83 -7.74 -2.37
CA MET A 347 15.15 -7.16 -2.21
C MET A 347 16.14 -8.20 -1.68
N THR A 348 17.29 -8.33 -2.32
CA THR A 348 18.40 -9.17 -1.85
C THR A 348 19.17 -8.48 -0.73
N ARG A 349 19.96 -9.23 0.06
CA ARG A 349 20.77 -8.63 1.14
C ARG A 349 21.78 -7.61 0.63
N ASP A 350 22.38 -7.86 -0.53
CA ASP A 350 23.30 -6.91 -1.15
C ASP A 350 22.59 -5.60 -1.54
N GLU A 351 21.34 -5.67 -1.99
CA GLU A 351 20.54 -4.47 -2.29
C GLU A 351 20.12 -3.75 -1.01
N GLY A 352 19.89 -4.53 0.06
CA GLY A 352 19.62 -4.02 1.39
C GLY A 352 20.69 -3.06 1.90
N GLU A 353 21.97 -3.39 1.72
CA GLU A 353 23.06 -2.49 2.12
C GLU A 353 23.07 -1.19 1.31
N TYR A 354 22.85 -1.26 0.00
CA TYR A 354 22.75 -0.06 -0.83
C TYR A 354 21.58 0.84 -0.39
N SER A 355 20.40 0.26 -0.17
CA SER A 355 19.22 0.98 0.31
C SER A 355 19.39 1.56 1.71
N TYR A 356 20.08 0.85 2.60
CA TYR A 356 20.47 1.33 3.91
C TYR A 356 21.38 2.57 3.82
N LEU A 357 22.40 2.53 2.95
CA LEU A 357 23.30 3.66 2.70
C LEU A 357 22.53 4.84 2.10
N ALA A 358 21.66 4.61 1.11
CA ALA A 358 20.83 5.65 0.51
C ALA A 358 19.89 6.30 1.52
N ALA A 359 19.24 5.51 2.39
CA ALA A 359 18.42 6.02 3.49
C ALA A 359 19.25 6.90 4.44
N ASN A 360 20.47 6.49 4.80
CA ASN A 360 21.36 7.27 5.65
C ASN A 360 21.87 8.55 4.98
N VAL A 361 22.14 8.53 3.67
CA VAL A 361 22.49 9.73 2.89
C VAL A 361 21.40 10.79 3.00
N ILE A 362 20.13 10.39 2.89
CA ILE A 362 18.99 11.30 3.06
C ILE A 362 18.85 11.74 4.52
N ALA A 363 18.90 10.78 5.46
CA ALA A 363 18.66 11.00 6.89
C ALA A 363 19.70 11.97 7.51
N GLN A 364 20.94 11.91 7.04
CA GLN A 364 22.05 12.75 7.50
C GLN A 364 22.32 13.94 6.57
N SER A 365 21.51 14.15 5.53
CA SER A 365 21.69 15.22 4.53
C SER A 365 23.08 15.19 3.86
N LEU A 366 23.58 14.00 3.57
CA LEU A 366 24.90 13.80 2.96
C LEU A 366 24.89 13.94 1.43
N GLY A 367 23.71 13.97 0.79
CA GLY A 367 23.59 14.04 -0.67
C GLY A 367 24.21 15.30 -1.28
N GLU A 368 24.31 16.40 -0.53
CA GLU A 368 24.96 17.65 -0.97
C GLU A 368 26.49 17.61 -0.82
N ARG A 369 27.06 16.56 -0.22
CA ARG A 369 28.51 16.39 -0.08
C ARG A 369 29.07 15.94 -1.42
N ALA A 370 30.06 16.68 -1.93
CA ALA A 370 30.59 16.49 -3.28
C ALA A 370 31.07 15.04 -3.52
N GLU A 371 31.70 14.42 -2.52
CA GLU A 371 32.15 13.03 -2.57
C GLU A 371 30.99 12.02 -2.67
N VAL A 372 29.86 12.25 -1.98
CA VAL A 372 28.70 11.35 -2.02
C VAL A 372 27.95 11.52 -3.34
N ALA A 373 27.74 12.76 -3.79
CA ALA A 373 27.13 13.04 -5.09
C ALA A 373 27.94 12.41 -6.25
N ALA A 374 29.27 12.53 -6.22
CA ALA A 374 30.14 11.91 -7.21
C ALA A 374 30.11 10.38 -7.17
N ALA A 375 29.99 9.78 -5.98
CA ALA A 375 29.88 8.35 -5.80
C ALA A 375 28.56 7.79 -6.37
N GLN A 376 27.45 8.50 -6.21
CA GLN A 376 26.17 8.11 -6.83
C GLN A 376 26.27 8.08 -8.36
N VAL A 377 26.80 9.15 -8.97
CA VAL A 377 27.03 9.21 -10.42
C VAL A 377 27.97 8.10 -10.90
N THR A 378 29.03 7.82 -10.13
CA THR A 378 29.96 6.73 -10.44
C THR A 378 29.26 5.37 -10.37
N GLY A 379 28.40 5.16 -9.37
CA GLY A 379 27.59 3.95 -9.24
C GLY A 379 26.67 3.72 -10.44
N ASP A 380 26.03 4.78 -10.95
CA ASP A 380 25.19 4.68 -12.15
C ASP A 380 26.01 4.36 -13.40
N HIS A 381 27.21 4.97 -13.53
CA HIS A 381 28.11 4.65 -14.63
C HIS A 381 28.61 3.20 -14.60
N ILE A 382 28.89 2.64 -13.43
CA ILE A 382 29.26 1.23 -13.27
C ILE A 382 28.12 0.33 -13.77
N GLU A 383 26.88 0.62 -13.37
CA GLU A 383 25.72 -0.16 -13.83
C GLU A 383 25.54 -0.08 -15.34
N ASP A 384 25.68 1.11 -15.93
CA ASP A 384 25.61 1.30 -17.37
C ASP A 384 26.72 0.55 -18.13
N MET A 385 27.95 0.54 -17.61
CA MET A 385 29.07 -0.21 -18.19
C MET A 385 28.79 -1.72 -18.18
N VAL A 386 28.33 -2.25 -17.04
CA VAL A 386 27.98 -3.67 -16.90
C VAL A 386 26.80 -4.02 -17.82
N ARG A 387 25.82 -3.12 -17.98
CA ARG A 387 24.70 -3.30 -18.93
C ARG A 387 25.20 -3.42 -20.37
N GLN A 388 26.14 -2.57 -20.78
CA GLN A 388 26.75 -2.64 -22.12
C GLN A 388 27.55 -3.94 -22.30
N GLU A 389 28.31 -4.36 -21.29
CA GLU A 389 29.05 -5.62 -21.29
C GLU A 389 28.13 -6.82 -21.51
N ILE A 390 27.06 -6.96 -20.71
CA ILE A 390 26.08 -8.04 -20.83
C ILE A 390 25.39 -8.00 -22.21
N PHE A 391 25.03 -6.80 -22.69
CA PHE A 391 24.46 -6.68 -24.03
C PHE A 391 25.43 -7.15 -25.10
N HIS A 392 26.72 -6.81 -25.02
CA HIS A 392 27.72 -7.30 -25.98
C HIS A 392 27.92 -8.82 -25.88
N GLU A 393 27.91 -9.41 -24.67
CA GLU A 393 27.95 -10.87 -24.46
C GLU A 393 26.77 -11.57 -25.14
N ARG A 394 25.58 -10.95 -25.13
CA ARG A 394 24.31 -11.59 -25.53
C ARG A 394 23.69 -11.03 -26.81
N ALA A 395 24.33 -10.08 -27.49
CA ALA A 395 23.76 -9.42 -28.68
C ALA A 395 23.34 -10.43 -29.76
N HIS A 396 24.04 -11.57 -29.85
CA HIS A 396 23.70 -12.67 -30.76
C HIS A 396 22.34 -13.30 -30.46
N GLN A 397 21.87 -13.29 -29.21
CA GLN A 397 20.58 -13.84 -28.79
C GLN A 397 19.41 -12.95 -29.24
N ALA A 398 19.66 -11.65 -29.43
CA ALA A 398 18.64 -10.69 -29.86
C ALA A 398 18.25 -10.83 -31.35
N VAL A 399 19.03 -11.58 -32.14
CA VAL A 399 18.80 -11.71 -33.59
C VAL A 399 17.51 -12.50 -33.85
N GLY A 400 16.57 -11.90 -34.57
CA GLY A 400 15.31 -12.53 -34.95
C GLY A 400 14.23 -12.52 -33.85
N MET A 401 14.49 -11.87 -32.71
CA MET A 401 13.46 -11.61 -31.70
C MET A 401 12.43 -10.61 -32.21
N SER A 402 11.16 -10.84 -31.87
CA SER A 402 10.09 -9.83 -32.00
C SER A 402 10.29 -8.67 -31.03
N ASP A 403 9.60 -7.55 -31.24
CA ASP A 403 9.70 -6.37 -30.35
C ASP A 403 9.38 -6.72 -28.88
N LEU A 404 8.41 -7.60 -28.63
CA LEU A 404 8.08 -8.08 -27.28
C LEU A 404 9.21 -8.90 -26.66
N GLN A 405 9.85 -9.75 -27.46
CA GLN A 405 11.00 -10.54 -27.01
C GLN A 405 12.22 -9.65 -26.78
N LEU A 406 12.45 -8.63 -27.61
CA LEU A 406 13.51 -7.64 -27.42
C LEU A 406 13.29 -6.79 -26.17
N ALA A 407 12.06 -6.39 -25.87
CA ALA A 407 11.73 -5.66 -24.64
C ALA A 407 11.99 -6.51 -23.39
N THR A 408 11.59 -7.78 -23.42
CA THR A 408 11.87 -8.75 -22.34
C THR A 408 13.37 -8.96 -22.17
N PHE A 409 14.08 -9.18 -23.28
CA PHE A 409 15.53 -9.35 -23.32
C PHE A 409 16.29 -8.14 -22.76
N ALA A 410 15.90 -6.92 -23.14
CA ALA A 410 16.52 -5.69 -22.63
C ALA A 410 16.30 -5.53 -21.11
N LYS A 411 15.12 -5.89 -20.63
CA LYS A 411 14.81 -5.88 -19.19
C LYS A 411 15.62 -6.91 -18.41
N ASP A 412 15.78 -8.12 -18.94
CA ASP A 412 16.60 -9.16 -18.32
C ASP A 412 18.07 -8.72 -18.22
N ILE A 413 18.60 -8.10 -19.27
CA ILE A 413 19.95 -7.49 -19.26
C ILE A 413 20.04 -6.41 -18.18
N GLN A 414 19.05 -5.52 -18.07
CA GLN A 414 19.06 -4.45 -17.08
C GLN A 414 19.05 -4.99 -15.64
N LEU A 415 18.20 -5.97 -15.34
CA LEU A 415 18.11 -6.59 -14.02
C LEU A 415 19.41 -7.31 -13.63
N GLU A 416 20.03 -8.00 -14.59
CA GLU A 416 21.31 -8.64 -14.38
C GLU A 416 22.44 -7.62 -14.20
N ALA A 417 22.45 -6.55 -14.99
CA ALA A 417 23.44 -5.47 -14.86
C ALA A 417 23.40 -4.85 -13.47
N HIS A 418 22.21 -4.55 -12.98
CA HIS A 418 22.02 -4.06 -11.62
C HIS A 418 22.62 -5.01 -10.58
N THR A 419 22.33 -6.32 -10.71
CA THR A 419 22.81 -7.36 -9.79
C THR A 419 24.34 -7.48 -9.83
N ARG A 420 24.95 -7.51 -11.02
CA ARG A 420 26.41 -7.62 -11.20
C ARG A 420 27.15 -6.35 -10.74
N ALA A 421 26.56 -5.16 -10.93
CA ALA A 421 27.17 -3.89 -10.55
C ALA A 421 27.12 -3.60 -9.03
N LEU A 422 26.16 -4.20 -8.33
CA LEU A 422 25.78 -3.84 -6.98
C LEU A 422 26.93 -3.86 -5.95
N PRO A 423 27.80 -4.89 -5.88
CA PRO A 423 28.91 -4.88 -4.92
C PRO A 423 29.83 -3.66 -5.08
N ALA A 424 30.12 -3.26 -6.33
CA ALA A 424 30.93 -2.09 -6.63
C ALA A 424 30.19 -0.79 -6.30
N LYS A 425 28.88 -0.71 -6.57
CA LYS A 425 28.05 0.44 -6.18
C LYS A 425 28.03 0.64 -4.66
N VAL A 426 27.84 -0.45 -3.90
CA VAL A 426 27.88 -0.43 -2.42
C VAL A 426 29.24 0.05 -1.94
N GLN A 427 30.34 -0.50 -2.47
CA GLN A 427 31.69 -0.10 -2.07
C GLN A 427 31.93 1.40 -2.31
N VAL A 428 31.65 1.89 -3.52
CA VAL A 428 31.86 3.30 -3.90
C VAL A 428 31.03 4.25 -3.03
N LEU A 429 29.75 3.93 -2.79
CA LEU A 429 28.89 4.75 -1.94
C LEU A 429 29.34 4.71 -0.47
N ARG A 430 29.70 3.53 0.05
CA ARG A 430 30.13 3.35 1.43
C ARG A 430 31.43 4.10 1.72
N ASP A 431 32.40 4.05 0.81
CA ASP A 431 33.65 4.80 0.95
C ASP A 431 33.42 6.32 0.93
N ALA A 432 32.52 6.80 0.08
CA ALA A 432 32.17 8.22 0.05
C ALA A 432 31.42 8.67 1.31
N VAL A 433 30.47 7.86 1.81
CA VAL A 433 29.76 8.13 3.07
C VAL A 433 30.73 8.12 4.25
N ALA A 434 31.66 7.15 4.30
CA ALA A 434 32.71 7.08 5.31
C ALA A 434 33.55 8.36 5.35
N LYS A 435 34.05 8.79 4.18
CA LYS A 435 34.79 10.04 4.04
C LYS A 435 33.98 11.25 4.49
N ALA A 436 32.73 11.35 4.05
CA ALA A 436 31.84 12.48 4.38
C ALA A 436 31.55 12.61 5.87
N THR A 437 31.57 11.48 6.59
CA THR A 437 31.26 11.36 8.02
C THR A 437 32.50 11.20 8.92
N GLY A 438 33.70 11.25 8.34
CA GLY A 438 34.97 11.31 9.08
C GLY A 438 35.59 9.96 9.44
N PHE A 439 35.11 8.86 8.87
CA PHE A 439 35.78 7.56 8.94
C PHE A 439 36.95 7.51 7.94
N THR A 440 37.92 6.63 8.20
CA THR A 440 39.09 6.45 7.32
C THR A 440 38.74 5.86 5.96
N ASP A 441 37.82 4.90 5.93
CA ASP A 441 37.34 4.21 4.72
C ASP A 441 35.99 3.52 5.00
N GLY A 442 35.39 2.94 3.95
CA GLY A 442 34.12 2.23 4.07
C GLY A 442 34.20 0.99 4.96
N ALA A 443 35.36 0.35 5.10
CA ALA A 443 35.53 -0.80 5.99
C ALA A 443 35.47 -0.39 7.48
N ALA A 444 36.05 0.76 7.82
CA ALA A 444 35.97 1.36 9.15
C ALA A 444 34.52 1.78 9.48
N LEU A 445 33.80 2.35 8.52
CA LEU A 445 32.37 2.64 8.68
C LEU A 445 31.55 1.36 8.89
N ALA A 446 31.75 0.34 8.05
CA ALA A 446 31.04 -0.95 8.15
C ALA A 446 31.31 -1.67 9.47
N SER A 447 32.49 -1.48 10.06
CA SER A 447 32.87 -2.05 11.36
C SER A 447 32.41 -1.21 12.55
N SER A 448 31.75 -0.06 12.32
CA SER A 448 31.29 0.81 13.39
C SER A 448 30.07 0.22 14.11
N PRO A 449 29.92 0.42 15.44
CA PRO A 449 28.82 -0.16 16.22
C PRO A 449 27.41 0.18 15.71
N GLY A 450 27.25 1.34 15.08
CA GLY A 450 25.98 1.81 14.53
C GLY A 450 25.68 1.35 13.11
N TYR A 451 26.61 0.68 12.42
CA TYR A 451 26.39 0.23 11.05
C TYR A 451 25.62 -1.09 11.02
N ASP A 452 24.32 -1.00 10.74
CA ASP A 452 23.41 -2.17 10.70
C ASP A 452 22.54 -2.12 9.45
N PRO A 453 22.98 -2.73 8.33
CA PRO A 453 22.24 -2.76 7.07
C PRO A 453 21.07 -3.78 7.08
N ALA A 454 20.55 -4.14 8.26
CA ALA A 454 19.33 -4.92 8.40
C ALA A 454 18.14 -3.98 8.72
N PRO A 455 17.03 -4.06 7.96
CA PRO A 455 15.86 -3.25 8.26
C PRO A 455 15.20 -3.75 9.55
N ARG A 456 14.60 -2.82 10.29
CA ARG A 456 13.83 -3.11 11.50
C ARG A 456 12.34 -3.11 11.16
N ARG A 457 11.65 -4.16 11.57
CA ARG A 457 10.19 -4.24 11.47
C ARG A 457 9.55 -3.41 12.58
N SER A 458 8.68 -2.49 12.20
CA SER A 458 7.81 -1.72 13.09
C SER A 458 6.37 -2.06 12.70
N ALA A 459 5.86 -3.20 13.20
CA ALA A 459 4.57 -3.75 12.83
C ALA A 459 4.38 -3.89 11.30
N GLY A 460 3.60 -2.98 10.68
CA GLY A 460 3.31 -2.91 9.24
C GLY A 460 4.32 -2.15 8.39
N TRP A 461 5.43 -1.72 8.97
CA TRP A 461 6.45 -0.87 8.34
C TRP A 461 7.84 -1.50 8.45
N LEU A 462 8.73 -1.10 7.54
CA LEU A 462 10.17 -1.37 7.63
C LEU A 462 10.91 -0.05 7.70
N ALA A 463 11.80 0.08 8.68
CA ALA A 463 12.62 1.26 8.87
C ALA A 463 14.10 0.88 8.88
N TRP A 464 14.92 1.70 8.25
CA TRP A 464 16.37 1.61 8.35
C TRP A 464 16.85 2.35 9.59
N THR A 465 17.89 1.86 10.24
CA THR A 465 18.54 2.54 11.36
C THR A 465 19.52 3.60 10.84
N ARG A 466 19.90 4.52 11.72
CA ARG A 466 20.94 5.51 11.43
C ARG A 466 22.25 5.18 12.13
N PHE A 467 23.34 5.11 11.37
CA PHE A 467 24.65 4.84 11.97
C PHE A 467 25.19 6.02 12.79
N ASP A 468 24.83 7.27 12.47
CA ASP A 468 25.25 8.43 13.26
C ASP A 468 24.69 8.36 14.69
N VAL A 469 23.43 7.93 14.82
CA VAL A 469 22.79 7.67 16.11
C VAL A 469 23.38 6.44 16.78
N GLY A 470 23.51 5.31 16.08
CA GLY A 470 24.07 4.09 16.65
C GLY A 470 25.49 4.28 17.19
N ASN A 471 26.34 5.02 16.46
CA ASN A 471 27.71 5.34 16.87
C ASN A 471 27.80 6.37 18.01
N THR A 472 26.71 7.07 18.31
CA THR A 472 26.67 8.12 19.35
C THR A 472 25.50 7.95 20.32
N ALA A 473 25.06 6.71 20.54
CA ALA A 473 23.85 6.40 21.31
C ALA A 473 23.85 7.04 22.71
N ASP A 474 24.96 6.95 23.44
CA ASP A 474 25.09 7.55 24.78
C ASP A 474 24.96 9.08 24.75
N LYS A 475 25.52 9.72 23.72
CA LYS A 475 25.42 11.17 23.54
C LYS A 475 23.97 11.57 23.25
N LEU A 476 23.27 10.85 22.39
CA LEU A 476 21.87 11.14 22.09
C LEU A 476 21.01 10.94 23.34
N LYS A 477 21.19 9.82 24.05
CA LYS A 477 20.50 9.52 25.31
C LYS A 477 20.70 10.62 26.35
N ALA A 478 21.92 11.15 26.49
CA ALA A 478 22.18 12.30 27.36
C ALA A 478 21.49 13.58 26.86
N THR A 479 21.43 13.80 25.55
CA THR A 479 20.82 15.00 24.95
C THR A 479 19.29 15.01 25.11
N VAL A 480 18.64 13.85 24.99
CA VAL A 480 17.19 13.70 25.16
C VAL A 480 16.77 13.49 26.62
N ALA A 481 17.70 13.53 27.57
CA ALA A 481 17.39 13.33 28.98
C ALA A 481 16.33 14.33 29.47
N GLY A 482 15.27 13.81 30.11
CA GLY A 482 14.13 14.61 30.56
C GLY A 482 13.16 15.02 29.44
N ARG A 483 13.38 14.61 28.19
CA ARG A 483 12.46 14.82 27.07
C ARG A 483 11.68 13.57 26.72
N SER A 484 10.48 13.75 26.18
CA SER A 484 9.67 12.68 25.61
C SER A 484 9.20 13.06 24.20
N LEU A 485 9.04 12.06 23.33
CA LEU A 485 8.18 12.18 22.15
C LEU A 485 6.75 11.82 22.55
N THR A 486 5.77 12.56 22.06
CA THR A 486 4.39 12.45 22.54
C THR A 486 3.38 12.53 21.40
N HIS A 487 2.34 11.71 21.48
CA HIS A 487 1.16 11.80 20.64
C HIS A 487 -0.09 11.92 21.53
N SER A 488 -0.68 13.12 21.60
CA SER A 488 -1.90 13.38 22.38
C SER A 488 -3.15 13.20 21.52
N THR A 489 -4.13 12.48 22.04
CA THR A 489 -5.36 12.13 21.34
C THR A 489 -6.57 12.09 22.30
N SER A 490 -7.77 11.84 21.79
CA SER A 490 -8.91 11.50 22.62
C SER A 490 -8.81 10.07 23.15
N PHE A 491 -9.54 9.73 24.20
CA PHE A 491 -9.59 8.35 24.70
C PHE A 491 -10.11 7.36 23.65
N ALA A 492 -11.10 7.76 22.85
CA ALA A 492 -11.61 6.95 21.74
C ALA A 492 -10.53 6.70 20.68
N GLY A 493 -9.76 7.74 20.32
CA GLY A 493 -8.62 7.59 19.40
C GLY A 493 -7.52 6.70 19.97
N LEU A 494 -7.22 6.82 21.27
CA LEU A 494 -6.25 5.97 21.96
C LEU A 494 -6.65 4.49 21.88
N LYS A 495 -7.91 4.18 22.19
CA LYS A 495 -8.44 2.81 22.06
C LYS A 495 -8.32 2.28 20.63
N ALA A 496 -8.71 3.08 19.64
CA ALA A 496 -8.65 2.66 18.24
C ALA A 496 -7.21 2.33 17.79
N MET A 497 -6.22 3.14 18.18
CA MET A 497 -4.81 2.87 17.86
C MET A 497 -4.26 1.63 18.57
N LEU A 498 -4.65 1.39 19.83
CA LEU A 498 -4.21 0.20 20.56
C LEU A 498 -4.94 -1.07 20.11
N ALA A 499 -6.18 -0.95 19.62
CA ALA A 499 -6.93 -2.05 19.02
C ALA A 499 -6.25 -2.55 17.74
N THR A 500 -5.70 -1.65 16.91
CA THR A 500 -4.91 -2.03 15.73
C THR A 500 -3.46 -2.34 16.06
N GLY A 501 -2.94 -1.81 17.17
CA GLY A 501 -1.56 -1.98 17.61
C GLY A 501 -0.56 -1.02 16.95
N VAL A 502 -1.03 -0.05 16.17
CA VAL A 502 -0.19 0.89 15.42
C VAL A 502 -0.70 2.31 15.51
N LEU A 503 0.23 3.26 15.56
CA LEU A 503 -0.02 4.66 15.22
C LEU A 503 0.28 4.81 13.73
N ALA A 504 -0.74 5.11 12.93
CA ALA A 504 -0.65 5.14 11.46
C ALA A 504 -0.98 6.54 10.88
N SER A 505 -0.33 6.89 9.78
CA SER A 505 -0.54 8.14 9.04
C SER A 505 -1.93 8.19 8.41
N THR A 506 -2.37 9.37 7.98
CA THR A 506 -3.72 9.55 7.39
C THR A 506 -3.93 8.65 6.17
N GLU A 507 -2.92 8.53 5.30
CA GLU A 507 -2.97 7.66 4.13
C GLU A 507 -3.06 6.19 4.49
N ARG A 508 -2.33 5.77 5.53
CA ARG A 508 -2.34 4.38 6.01
C ARG A 508 -3.62 4.03 6.76
N ARG A 509 -4.17 4.97 7.55
CA ARG A 509 -5.49 4.82 8.17
C ARG A 509 -6.58 4.62 7.13
N ALA A 510 -6.50 5.30 5.99
CA ALA A 510 -7.43 5.10 4.87
C ALA A 510 -7.34 3.68 4.30
N THR A 511 -6.14 3.11 4.12
CA THR A 511 -5.98 1.72 3.67
C THR A 511 -6.38 0.69 4.74
N MET A 512 -6.35 1.05 6.02
CA MET A 512 -6.82 0.20 7.13
C MET A 512 -8.35 0.19 7.26
N GLY A 513 -9.06 1.13 6.65
CA GLY A 513 -10.53 1.27 6.77
C GLY A 513 -11.00 2.17 7.90
N THR A 514 -10.11 3.02 8.42
CA THR A 514 -10.45 4.05 9.41
C THR A 514 -11.23 5.18 8.75
N SER A 515 -12.32 5.62 9.36
CA SER A 515 -13.14 6.72 8.84
C SER A 515 -12.38 8.07 8.83
N THR A 516 -12.75 8.94 7.89
CA THR A 516 -12.23 10.32 7.81
C THR A 516 -12.72 11.18 8.97
N GLY A 517 -12.01 12.26 9.27
CA GLY A 517 -12.39 13.24 10.30
C GLY A 517 -12.06 12.80 11.73
N ILE A 518 -11.26 11.74 11.88
CA ILE A 518 -10.78 11.27 13.19
C ILE A 518 -9.45 11.95 13.53
N GLY A 519 -8.56 12.13 12.55
CA GLY A 519 -7.30 12.82 12.70
C GLY A 519 -7.45 14.34 12.80
N LYS A 520 -6.39 15.00 13.27
CA LYS A 520 -6.30 16.46 13.27
C LYS A 520 -5.79 16.94 11.92
N SER A 521 -6.45 17.94 11.33
CA SER A 521 -5.99 18.63 10.12
C SER A 521 -5.83 17.77 8.86
N GLU A 522 -6.60 16.68 8.72
CA GLU A 522 -6.43 15.71 7.62
C GLU A 522 -6.47 16.34 6.22
N ASP A 523 -7.28 17.38 6.01
CA ASP A 523 -7.36 18.09 4.72
C ASP A 523 -6.08 18.87 4.38
N ALA A 524 -5.47 19.51 5.39
CA ALA A 524 -4.21 20.22 5.20
C ALA A 524 -3.07 19.23 4.94
N ASP A 525 -3.01 18.15 5.72
CA ASP A 525 -1.99 17.11 5.63
C ASP A 525 -1.90 16.47 4.25
N LYS A 526 -3.05 16.26 3.58
CA LYS A 526 -3.10 15.71 2.22
C LYS A 526 -2.47 16.65 1.18
N LEU A 527 -2.57 17.97 1.39
CA LEU A 527 -2.03 18.97 0.48
C LEU A 527 -0.55 19.27 0.75
N THR A 528 -0.09 19.15 1.99
CA THR A 528 1.29 19.48 2.39
C THR A 528 2.26 18.30 2.25
N GLY A 529 1.73 17.07 2.21
CA GLY A 529 2.49 15.82 2.26
C GLY A 529 2.56 15.19 3.66
N GLY A 530 2.07 15.88 4.69
CA GLY A 530 1.98 15.38 6.06
C GLY A 530 1.15 14.10 6.19
N ALA A 531 0.18 13.87 5.30
CA ALA A 531 -0.74 12.72 5.39
C ALA A 531 -0.04 11.34 5.27
N SER A 532 1.20 11.31 4.77
CA SER A 532 2.04 10.10 4.71
C SER A 532 2.92 9.91 5.96
N SER A 533 2.76 10.73 7.00
CA SER A 533 3.55 10.64 8.24
C SER A 533 2.67 10.62 9.48
N VAL A 534 3.22 10.11 10.57
CA VAL A 534 2.66 10.25 11.93
C VAL A 534 3.39 11.34 12.69
N PHE A 535 2.63 12.11 13.46
CA PHE A 535 3.12 13.31 14.12
C PHE A 535 3.31 13.06 15.61
N LEU A 536 4.54 13.23 16.07
CA LEU A 536 4.91 13.30 17.47
C LEU A 536 5.38 14.71 17.82
N ARG A 537 5.35 15.04 19.12
CA ARG A 537 5.92 16.29 19.64
C ARG A 537 6.98 16.01 20.69
N VAL A 538 8.09 16.75 20.62
CA VAL A 538 9.08 16.81 21.68
C VAL A 538 8.54 17.65 22.84
N ARG A 539 8.52 17.07 24.03
CA ARG A 539 8.06 17.71 25.28
C ARG A 539 9.05 17.50 26.40
N GLN A 540 8.97 18.34 27.43
CA GLN A 540 9.57 18.02 28.72
C GLN A 540 8.73 16.91 29.36
N SER A 541 9.37 15.86 29.86
CA SER A 541 8.68 14.70 30.44
C SER A 541 7.80 15.08 31.64
N SER A 542 8.23 16.12 32.36
CA SER A 542 7.54 16.69 33.52
C SER A 542 6.39 17.65 33.17
N SER A 543 6.28 18.07 31.90
CA SER A 543 5.25 19.03 31.47
C SER A 543 4.04 18.37 30.79
N LEU A 544 3.90 17.04 30.92
CA LEU A 544 2.81 16.30 30.29
C LEU A 544 1.53 16.47 31.12
N THR A 545 0.43 16.80 30.46
CA THR A 545 -0.85 17.19 31.07
C THR A 545 -1.86 16.03 31.16
N ASP A 546 -3.05 16.30 31.71
CA ASP A 546 -4.16 15.37 31.98
C ASP A 546 -4.89 14.76 30.76
N GLU A 547 -4.25 14.73 29.59
CA GLU A 547 -4.87 14.24 28.36
C GLU A 547 -4.37 12.83 27.99
N PRO A 548 -5.24 11.97 27.43
CA PRO A 548 -4.82 10.68 26.91
C PRO A 548 -3.71 10.82 25.86
N ALA A 549 -2.61 10.08 26.05
CA ALA A 549 -1.44 10.21 25.20
C ALA A 549 -0.59 8.94 25.13
N LEU A 550 0.11 8.78 24.02
CA LEU A 550 1.24 7.85 23.86
C LEU A 550 2.53 8.63 24.12
N VAL A 551 3.40 8.11 24.97
CA VAL A 551 4.60 8.82 25.43
C VAL A 551 5.83 7.92 25.35
N TRP A 552 6.86 8.38 24.64
CA TRP A 552 8.17 7.77 24.57
C TRP A 552 9.18 8.59 25.38
N ASP A 553 9.44 8.16 26.62
CA ASP A 553 10.45 8.77 27.51
C ASP A 553 11.89 8.41 27.13
N GLN A 554 12.03 7.54 26.13
CA GLN A 554 13.29 7.24 25.45
C GLN A 554 13.15 7.64 23.98
N PRO A 555 13.19 8.95 23.66
CA PRO A 555 13.05 9.42 22.28
C PRO A 555 14.08 8.80 21.32
N ASP A 556 15.27 8.48 21.83
CA ASP A 556 16.37 7.85 21.10
C ASP A 556 15.95 6.55 20.41
N ARG A 557 14.99 5.81 20.97
CA ARG A 557 14.43 4.60 20.37
C ARG A 557 13.82 4.85 18.99
N LEU A 558 13.02 5.90 18.85
CA LEU A 558 12.39 6.26 17.58
C LEU A 558 13.34 7.10 16.72
N LEU A 559 14.13 7.99 17.34
CA LEU A 559 15.11 8.82 16.65
C LEU A 559 16.29 8.02 16.07
N ALA A 560 16.38 6.71 16.34
CA ALA A 560 17.29 5.81 15.66
C ALA A 560 16.85 5.46 14.22
N ARG A 561 15.59 5.72 13.84
CA ARG A 561 15.08 5.46 12.48
C ARG A 561 15.58 6.49 11.46
N ALA A 562 15.73 6.10 10.20
CA ALA A 562 16.18 6.98 9.11
C ALA A 562 15.05 7.76 8.42
N ASP A 563 13.78 7.42 8.70
CA ASP A 563 12.61 7.81 7.92
C ASP A 563 11.78 8.95 8.54
N TYR A 564 12.41 9.80 9.36
CA TYR A 564 11.76 10.95 9.97
C TYR A 564 12.37 12.29 9.54
N TYR A 565 11.59 13.35 9.78
CA TYR A 565 12.03 14.74 9.74
C TYR A 565 11.25 15.54 10.80
N GLY A 566 11.71 16.72 11.16
CA GLY A 566 11.06 17.53 12.18
C GLY A 566 11.19 19.03 11.94
N ALA A 567 10.29 19.77 12.57
CA ALA A 567 10.24 21.22 12.56
C ALA A 567 9.92 21.75 13.95
N ASN A 568 10.60 22.81 14.39
CA ASN A 568 10.30 23.46 15.66
C ASN A 568 9.11 24.46 15.56
N ALA A 569 8.07 24.07 14.82
CA ALA A 569 6.82 24.81 14.61
C ALA A 569 5.72 23.88 14.06
N ASP A 570 4.50 24.41 14.02
CA ASP A 570 3.34 23.76 13.38
C ASP A 570 3.38 23.96 11.87
N THR A 571 3.80 22.92 11.15
CA THR A 571 4.07 22.94 9.70
C THR A 571 3.15 22.02 8.91
N PHE A 572 2.27 21.26 9.57
CA PHE A 572 1.42 20.27 8.92
C PHE A 572 2.26 19.29 8.08
N GLY A 573 3.49 19.00 8.51
CA GLY A 573 4.40 18.09 7.82
C GLY A 573 4.82 18.54 6.42
N VAL A 574 4.80 19.85 6.13
CA VAL A 574 5.03 20.38 4.77
C VAL A 574 6.34 19.90 4.14
N ILE A 575 6.19 19.16 3.06
CA ILE A 575 7.26 18.80 2.12
C ILE A 575 6.91 19.20 0.69
N ASN A 576 5.63 19.53 0.44
CA ASN A 576 5.17 20.07 -0.84
C ASN A 576 5.73 21.48 -1.08
N PRO A 577 6.59 21.70 -2.09
CA PRO A 577 7.15 23.01 -2.40
C PRO A 577 6.07 24.07 -2.72
N ALA A 578 4.96 23.67 -3.35
CA ALA A 578 3.86 24.57 -3.70
C ALA A 578 3.09 25.10 -2.47
N LYS A 579 3.26 24.47 -1.31
CA LYS A 579 2.63 24.86 -0.03
C LYS A 579 3.64 25.40 0.98
N ALA A 580 4.94 25.42 0.63
CA ALA A 580 6.00 25.89 1.52
C ALA A 580 5.79 27.35 1.98
N GLY A 581 5.40 28.25 1.07
CA GLY A 581 5.13 29.65 1.43
C GLY A 581 4.00 29.86 2.44
N GLN A 582 3.10 28.88 2.59
CA GLN A 582 1.98 28.92 3.53
C GLN A 582 2.30 28.22 4.87
N TYR A 583 3.03 27.11 4.83
CA TYR A 583 3.17 26.22 6.00
C TYR A 583 4.59 26.04 6.52
N ALA A 584 5.64 26.40 5.76
CA ALA A 584 7.04 26.22 6.19
C ALA A 584 7.46 27.32 7.18
N LYS A 585 6.82 27.34 8.36
CA LYS A 585 7.02 28.35 9.42
C LYS A 585 8.36 28.22 10.16
N ALA A 586 9.04 27.08 10.01
CA ALA A 586 10.37 26.82 10.55
C ALA A 586 11.16 25.92 9.60
N PRO A 587 12.51 25.98 9.62
CA PRO A 587 13.34 25.06 8.86
C PRO A 587 13.10 23.60 9.25
N LEU A 588 13.02 22.74 8.25
CA LEU A 588 12.99 21.29 8.46
C LEU A 588 14.40 20.81 8.83
N THR A 589 14.46 19.77 9.67
CA THR A 589 15.72 19.09 9.99
C THR A 589 15.49 17.60 10.18
N ARG A 590 16.53 16.81 9.91
CA ARG A 590 16.58 15.37 10.21
C ARG A 590 17.62 15.04 11.28
N ASP A 591 18.29 16.06 11.81
CA ASP A 591 19.32 15.92 12.84
C ASP A 591 18.66 15.62 14.20
N PRO A 592 18.88 14.43 14.78
CA PRO A 592 18.27 14.04 16.05
C PRO A 592 18.69 14.95 17.21
N PHE A 593 19.91 15.50 17.18
CA PHE A 593 20.41 16.40 18.22
C PHE A 593 19.72 17.77 18.15
N LYS A 594 19.40 18.27 16.95
CA LYS A 594 18.58 19.49 16.80
C LYS A 594 17.15 19.25 17.24
N ILE A 595 16.55 18.13 16.85
CA ILE A 595 15.18 17.76 17.24
C ILE A 595 15.05 17.66 18.76
N ALA A 596 16.04 17.07 19.44
CA ALA A 596 16.07 16.99 20.90
C ALA A 596 15.96 18.35 21.61
N THR A 597 16.37 19.44 20.94
CA THR A 597 16.31 20.81 21.48
C THR A 597 15.02 21.55 21.18
N PHE A 598 14.08 20.96 20.44
CA PHE A 598 12.81 21.60 20.12
C PHE A 598 12.09 22.05 21.40
N SER A 599 11.57 23.26 21.33
CA SER A 599 11.03 24.00 22.47
C SER A 599 9.68 24.64 22.17
N ASN A 600 9.34 24.80 20.89
CA ASN A 600 8.06 25.32 20.47
C ASN A 600 6.94 24.38 20.93
N ALA A 601 5.87 24.93 21.47
CA ALA A 601 4.75 24.13 21.95
C ALA A 601 4.03 23.36 20.82
N SER A 602 4.18 23.77 19.57
CA SER A 602 3.60 23.10 18.42
C SER A 602 4.67 22.49 17.51
N ASN A 603 5.86 22.17 18.03
CA ASN A 603 6.85 21.42 17.26
C ASN A 603 6.30 20.08 16.77
N GLU A 604 6.88 19.58 15.69
CA GLU A 604 6.47 18.35 15.03
C GLU A 604 7.69 17.49 14.69
N VAL A 605 7.57 16.18 14.91
CA VAL A 605 8.47 15.14 14.41
C VAL A 605 7.61 14.16 13.64
N MET A 606 7.86 14.05 12.35
CA MET A 606 7.07 13.31 11.37
C MET A 606 7.81 12.03 11.01
N PHE A 607 7.26 10.88 11.38
CA PHE A 607 7.78 9.56 11.00
C PHE A 607 6.98 9.02 9.82
N ALA A 608 7.65 8.50 8.79
CA ALA A 608 6.97 7.95 7.62
C ALA A 608 6.05 6.78 8.01
N ASP A 609 4.87 6.77 7.40
CA ASP A 609 3.82 5.76 7.50
C ASP A 609 3.25 5.47 8.89
N GLY A 610 4.06 5.03 9.86
CA GLY A 610 3.59 4.74 11.21
C GLY A 610 4.64 4.19 12.17
N ILE A 611 4.16 3.87 13.37
CA ILE A 611 4.94 3.38 14.51
C ILE A 611 4.18 2.22 15.17
N ASP A 612 4.90 1.14 15.45
CA ASP A 612 4.45 0.03 16.28
C ASP A 612 4.23 0.48 17.73
N LEU A 613 3.05 0.18 18.28
CA LEU A 613 2.69 0.52 19.67
C LEU A 613 2.84 -0.64 20.63
N LEU A 614 2.95 -1.88 20.15
CA LEU A 614 2.88 -3.07 20.98
C LEU A 614 4.21 -3.81 21.08
N GLY A 615 5.11 -3.64 20.11
CA GLY A 615 6.42 -4.29 20.10
C GLY A 615 7.55 -3.44 20.67
N ALA A 616 8.74 -3.58 20.08
CA ALA A 616 9.98 -3.02 20.60
C ALA A 616 10.03 -1.49 20.51
N GLU A 617 9.34 -0.89 19.53
CA GLU A 617 9.23 0.57 19.36
C GLU A 617 8.12 1.21 20.21
N GLY A 618 7.32 0.41 20.93
CA GLY A 618 6.14 0.91 21.64
C GLY A 618 6.42 2.00 22.68
N PRO A 619 5.39 2.73 23.15
CA PRO A 619 5.56 3.83 24.09
C PRO A 619 6.08 3.37 25.45
N SER A 620 6.80 4.25 26.15
CA SER A 620 7.19 4.06 27.56
C SER A 620 6.00 4.16 28.50
N ARG A 621 5.01 5.00 28.15
CA ARG A 621 3.78 5.21 28.92
C ARG A 621 2.58 5.40 27.99
N ILE A 622 1.45 4.83 28.38
CA ILE A 622 0.14 5.09 27.82
C ILE A 622 -0.66 5.82 28.91
N LEU A 623 -0.87 7.12 28.73
CA LEU A 623 -1.53 7.97 29.71
C LEU A 623 -3.05 7.88 29.57
N CYS A 624 -3.72 7.61 30.69
CA CYS A 624 -5.17 7.56 30.83
C CYS A 624 -5.63 8.61 31.84
N LYS A 625 -6.77 9.26 31.59
CA LYS A 625 -7.26 10.35 32.45
C LYS A 625 -7.73 9.87 33.82
N ASN A 626 -8.26 8.65 33.91
CA ASN A 626 -8.82 8.10 35.14
C ASN A 626 -8.71 6.57 35.17
N THR A 627 -9.02 5.99 36.33
CA THR A 627 -8.92 4.55 36.59
C THR A 627 -9.77 3.73 35.62
N ALA A 628 -10.99 4.16 35.30
CA ALA A 628 -11.87 3.44 34.37
C ALA A 628 -11.23 3.33 32.97
N GLN A 629 -10.69 4.44 32.44
CA GLN A 629 -9.97 4.43 31.16
C GLN A 629 -8.76 3.51 31.19
N ARG A 630 -7.95 3.58 32.26
CA ARG A 630 -6.76 2.74 32.43
C ARG A 630 -7.11 1.26 32.43
N ASP A 631 -8.14 0.88 33.19
CA ASP A 631 -8.54 -0.51 33.33
C ASP A 631 -9.16 -1.05 32.03
N GLU A 632 -9.89 -0.21 31.28
CA GLU A 632 -10.39 -0.54 29.94
C GLU A 632 -9.24 -0.78 28.94
N ILE A 633 -8.20 0.07 28.93
CA ILE A 633 -7.02 -0.16 28.08
C ILE A 633 -6.29 -1.45 28.47
N LYS A 634 -6.13 -1.72 29.76
CA LYS A 634 -5.51 -2.98 30.22
C LYS A 634 -6.31 -4.20 29.78
N ALA A 635 -7.64 -4.16 29.92
CA ALA A 635 -8.52 -5.23 29.46
C ALA A 635 -8.40 -5.45 27.95
N LEU A 636 -8.34 -4.37 27.15
CA LEU A 636 -8.13 -4.45 25.71
C LEU A 636 -6.79 -5.10 25.36
N LEU A 637 -5.69 -4.69 26.01
CA LEU A 637 -4.36 -5.26 25.75
C LEU A 637 -4.26 -6.74 26.18
N HIS A 638 -4.82 -7.11 27.34
CA HIS A 638 -4.90 -8.50 27.77
C HIS A 638 -5.74 -9.36 26.82
N GLY A 639 -6.87 -8.82 26.33
CA GLY A 639 -7.71 -9.49 25.33
C GLY A 639 -6.97 -9.77 24.02
N LYS A 640 -5.92 -9.00 23.71
CA LYS A 640 -5.01 -9.21 22.58
C LYS A 640 -3.74 -10.00 22.95
N SER A 641 -3.69 -10.59 24.14
CA SER A 641 -2.53 -11.34 24.64
C SER A 641 -1.22 -10.53 24.71
N VAL A 642 -1.31 -9.21 24.89
CA VAL A 642 -0.14 -8.34 25.06
C VAL A 642 0.26 -8.32 26.53
N ALA A 643 1.38 -8.96 26.86
CA ALA A 643 1.92 -9.02 28.23
C ALA A 643 2.90 -7.88 28.55
N SER A 644 3.61 -7.37 27.54
CA SER A 644 4.61 -6.31 27.70
C SER A 644 4.71 -5.44 26.46
N ILE A 645 5.06 -4.16 26.64
CA ILE A 645 5.36 -3.21 25.57
C ILE A 645 6.80 -2.73 25.77
N ALA A 646 7.61 -2.80 24.72
CA ALA A 646 9.03 -2.44 24.77
C ALA A 646 9.79 -3.07 25.96
N GLY A 647 9.50 -4.33 26.26
CA GLY A 647 10.12 -5.10 27.34
C GLY A 647 9.62 -4.78 28.75
N LYS A 648 8.61 -3.90 28.91
CA LYS A 648 8.00 -3.59 30.21
C LYS A 648 6.59 -4.17 30.34
N PRO A 649 6.20 -4.70 31.52
CA PRO A 649 4.84 -5.16 31.76
C PRO A 649 3.80 -4.07 31.46
N ILE A 650 2.64 -4.43 30.90
CA ILE A 650 1.62 -3.44 30.54
C ILE A 650 1.10 -2.67 31.77
N GLU A 651 1.21 -3.26 32.96
CA GLU A 651 0.82 -2.68 34.23
C GLU A 651 1.66 -1.46 34.60
N GLU A 652 2.92 -1.43 34.15
CA GLU A 652 3.86 -0.32 34.32
C GLU A 652 3.74 0.71 33.19
N VAL A 653 3.32 0.28 32.00
CA VAL A 653 3.20 1.15 30.82
C VAL A 653 1.87 1.93 30.85
N VAL A 654 0.76 1.28 31.17
CA VAL A 654 -0.57 1.91 31.19
C VAL A 654 -0.81 2.60 32.53
N THR A 655 -0.67 3.93 32.53
CA THR A 655 -0.61 4.76 33.74
C THR A 655 -1.66 5.85 33.73
N LEU A 656 -1.91 6.43 34.90
CA LEU A 656 -2.75 7.63 35.02
C LEU A 656 -1.92 8.86 34.66
N CYS A 657 -2.58 9.89 34.13
CA CYS A 657 -1.98 11.21 34.05
C CYS A 657 -1.53 11.67 35.45
N SER A 658 -0.41 12.40 35.50
CA SER A 658 0.10 12.93 36.77
C SER A 658 -0.77 14.12 37.19
N THR A 659 -1.42 14.03 38.34
CA THR A 659 -2.21 15.13 38.94
C THR A 659 -1.34 16.27 39.43
#